data_AF-A0A7X0EG88-F1
#
_entry.id   AF-A0A7X0EG88-F1
#
_cell.length_a   1.000
_cell.length_b   1.000
_cell.length_c   1.000
_cell.angle_alpha   90.00
_cell.angle_beta   90.00
_cell.angle_gamma   90.00
#
_symmetry.space_group_name_H-M   'P 1'
#
loop_
_entity.id
_entity.type
_entity.pdbx_description
1 polymer ?
#
loop_
_entity_poly.entity_id
_entity_poly.type
_entity_poly.pdbx_seq_one_letter_code
_entity_poly.pdbx_strand_id
1 'polypeptide(L)'
;MSFPDHVLFGYSRAAPRAFTQAMDNKTKLGPDELWVGQWSNDWVGFDSFSINGTQYVCGVGGLHGTVFIQKILANGVPGQEVYREKTAHAWYVCAQYQVSGHNFILFHGRDNDYEIRKLDEDGRILPGAIQKGRWKAQYSSVFSVIFADGRVYLCGFSSTTKRFFTQPVKSDGSLAADESYSSTWSSIYNPVIPVKLASGRVFVWGQTASKNYWFLQEMLSDGSLVRNESDNGRFGDHYQTATAVTIDGVTYLMAQTADSNKKFFTQIVQENGKLAKEETQSNNFRNYYTYFSVYKTTQIAPEDGWMTKNYNYIHNKTLKEIVIPGAHDAGMSDSIDCTSTTNAVNTRTQVLGMAGQLSAGCRYFDLRPIVSVEPGKGAESSAVYLTGHFSEVPVVGIQGCFGQDMNSIIHDIQKFSNDKNHRNELIILKFSHYAKAKRHNNSPSTVTGFGWDPADKRKFADFLRNNLGDLLVTNRSDRRIGTFRYDEIMACGNKDKAKILVVIDGLPSDIRSPETGIFRYHDYPYDKYDPDFISPNVDLCVYDEYSSTNEYWKMEADQFAKMDDPANHGGDMYVLSWTLTQSDGQAALSATHLPQSILDLAREANGHLGEAVGRIMEKNKKLWPSVLYVDNVDPSVASLCELMVQKP
;
A
#
# COMPACT_ATOMS: atom_id res chain seq x y z
N MET A 1 -3.71 -3.21 14.50
CA MET A 1 -4.09 -4.23 13.50
C MET A 1 -3.19 -4.22 12.26
N SER A 2 -2.03 -4.89 12.29
CA SER A 2 -1.25 -5.11 11.06
C SER A 2 -2.17 -5.50 9.91
N PHE A 3 -2.13 -4.77 8.79
CA PHE A 3 -2.96 -5.12 7.65
C PHE A 3 -2.68 -6.59 7.30
N PRO A 4 -3.71 -7.43 7.19
CA PRO A 4 -3.50 -8.84 6.97
C PRO A 4 -2.91 -9.03 5.58
N ASP A 5 -1.78 -9.71 5.45
CA ASP A 5 -1.07 -9.92 4.17
C ASP A 5 -1.98 -10.51 3.09
N HIS A 6 -2.99 -11.28 3.51
CA HIS A 6 -3.99 -11.88 2.64
C HIS A 6 -5.38 -11.65 3.21
N VAL A 7 -6.35 -11.51 2.32
CA VAL A 7 -7.75 -11.34 2.68
C VAL A 7 -8.59 -12.29 1.84
N LEU A 8 -9.47 -13.00 2.53
CA LEU A 8 -10.55 -13.77 1.92
C LEU A 8 -11.71 -12.83 1.63
N PHE A 9 -12.18 -12.81 0.39
CA PHE A 9 -13.51 -12.31 0.03
C PHE A 9 -14.47 -13.46 -0.09
N GLY A 10 -15.69 -13.29 0.38
CA GLY A 10 -16.77 -14.20 0.02
C GLY A 10 -18.09 -13.49 -0.20
N TYR A 11 -18.88 -14.04 -1.11
CA TYR A 11 -20.24 -13.61 -1.39
C TYR A 11 -21.20 -14.79 -1.25
N SER A 12 -22.31 -14.56 -0.53
CA SER A 12 -23.39 -15.51 -0.37
C SER A 12 -24.64 -14.99 -1.08
N ARG A 13 -25.18 -15.83 -1.95
CA ARG A 13 -26.49 -15.58 -2.56
C ARG A 13 -27.64 -15.98 -1.64
N ALA A 14 -27.44 -17.04 -0.85
CA ALA A 14 -28.46 -17.60 0.05
C ALA A 14 -28.72 -16.69 1.26
N ALA A 15 -27.66 -16.07 1.78
CA ALA A 15 -27.74 -14.93 2.68
C ALA A 15 -27.18 -13.74 1.90
N PRO A 16 -28.00 -12.82 1.35
CA PRO A 16 -27.57 -11.77 0.42
C PRO A 16 -26.53 -10.81 1.03
N ARG A 17 -25.28 -11.25 1.10
CA ARG A 17 -24.18 -10.56 1.75
C ARG A 17 -22.84 -10.88 1.11
N ALA A 18 -21.92 -9.93 1.21
CA ALA A 18 -20.51 -10.15 1.00
C ALA A 18 -19.75 -9.90 2.31
N PHE A 19 -18.55 -10.45 2.42
CA PHE A 19 -17.67 -10.19 3.54
C PHE A 19 -16.22 -10.25 3.10
N THR A 20 -15.36 -9.66 3.94
CA THR A 20 -13.92 -9.88 3.86
C THR A 20 -13.37 -10.29 5.22
N GLN A 21 -12.32 -11.11 5.24
CA GLN A 21 -11.74 -11.65 6.47
C GLN A 21 -10.23 -11.80 6.31
N ALA A 22 -9.49 -11.44 7.36
CA ALA A 22 -8.04 -11.60 7.40
C ALA A 22 -7.66 -13.08 7.22
N MET A 23 -6.59 -13.31 6.47
CA MET A 23 -6.02 -14.62 6.24
C MET A 23 -4.51 -14.55 6.46
N ASP A 24 -3.97 -15.46 7.26
CA ASP A 24 -2.52 -15.56 7.47
C ASP A 24 -1.82 -16.24 6.28
N ASN A 25 -0.49 -16.27 6.35
CA ASN A 25 0.38 -16.88 5.35
C ASN A 25 0.29 -18.42 5.26
N LYS A 26 -0.47 -19.07 6.14
CA LYS A 26 -0.83 -20.50 6.09
C LYS A 26 -2.33 -20.69 5.87
N THR A 27 -2.99 -19.69 5.30
CA THR A 27 -4.43 -19.63 5.00
C THR A 27 -5.36 -19.56 6.21
N LYS A 28 -4.86 -19.56 7.44
CA LYS A 28 -5.71 -19.53 8.64
C LYS A 28 -6.49 -18.23 8.70
N LEU A 29 -7.80 -18.35 8.87
CA LEU A 29 -8.68 -17.19 8.97
C LEU A 29 -8.54 -16.53 10.34
N GLY A 30 -8.51 -15.20 10.36
CA GLY A 30 -8.59 -14.39 11.56
C GLY A 30 -9.93 -14.57 12.28
N PRO A 31 -10.03 -14.20 13.57
CA PRO A 31 -11.23 -14.43 14.36
C PRO A 31 -12.45 -13.63 13.88
N ASP A 32 -12.21 -12.45 13.29
CA ASP A 32 -13.26 -11.49 12.93
C ASP A 32 -13.31 -11.19 11.42
N GLU A 33 -14.51 -10.94 10.91
CA GLU A 33 -14.73 -10.41 9.56
C GLU A 33 -14.28 -8.93 9.54
N LEU A 34 -13.40 -8.57 8.61
CA LEU A 34 -12.90 -7.19 8.43
C LEU A 34 -13.99 -6.25 7.92
N TRP A 35 -14.89 -6.78 7.09
CA TRP A 35 -16.01 -6.03 6.55
C TRP A 35 -17.16 -6.97 6.21
N VAL A 36 -18.38 -6.45 6.31
CA VAL A 36 -19.62 -7.12 5.92
C VAL A 36 -20.51 -6.13 5.17
N GLY A 37 -21.00 -6.52 4.00
CA GLY A 37 -21.96 -5.73 3.23
C GLY A 37 -23.19 -6.53 2.83
N GLN A 38 -24.33 -5.86 2.73
CA GLN A 38 -25.56 -6.42 2.18
C GLN A 38 -25.52 -6.30 0.66
N TRP A 39 -25.46 -7.43 -0.05
CA TRP A 39 -25.33 -7.48 -1.50
C TRP A 39 -26.54 -8.19 -2.10
N SER A 40 -27.05 -7.68 -3.21
CA SER A 40 -28.18 -8.30 -3.93
C SER A 40 -27.94 -9.79 -4.18
N ASN A 41 -28.98 -10.62 -4.06
CA ASN A 41 -28.94 -12.03 -4.43
C ASN A 41 -28.97 -12.27 -5.95
N ASP A 42 -28.93 -11.21 -6.76
CA ASP A 42 -28.94 -11.30 -8.22
C ASP A 42 -27.58 -11.68 -8.81
N TRP A 43 -26.49 -11.51 -8.06
CA TRP A 43 -25.16 -11.84 -8.56
C TRP A 43 -24.99 -13.35 -8.69
N VAL A 44 -24.74 -13.83 -9.92
CA VAL A 44 -24.65 -15.26 -10.28
C VAL A 44 -23.26 -15.69 -10.72
N GLY A 45 -22.41 -14.75 -11.12
CA GLY A 45 -21.04 -15.00 -11.52
C GLY A 45 -20.13 -13.90 -11.01
N PHE A 46 -18.90 -14.28 -10.67
CA PHE A 46 -17.88 -13.40 -10.15
C PHE A 46 -16.54 -13.75 -10.73
N ASP A 47 -15.68 -12.75 -10.81
CA ASP A 47 -14.26 -12.93 -10.95
C ASP A 47 -13.51 -11.85 -10.17
N SER A 48 -12.29 -12.18 -9.74
CA SER A 48 -11.42 -11.27 -9.00
C SER A 48 -10.09 -11.18 -9.72
N PHE A 49 -9.58 -9.97 -9.88
CA PHE A 49 -8.35 -9.72 -10.64
C PHE A 49 -7.60 -8.51 -10.11
N SER A 50 -6.34 -8.40 -10.53
CA SER A 50 -5.52 -7.23 -10.23
C SER A 50 -5.09 -6.51 -11.51
N ILE A 51 -5.11 -5.17 -11.45
CA ILE A 51 -4.51 -4.31 -12.46
C ILE A 51 -3.60 -3.34 -11.73
N ASN A 52 -2.33 -3.30 -12.13
CA ASN A 52 -1.30 -2.44 -11.54
C ASN A 52 -1.22 -2.53 -10.00
N GLY A 53 -1.43 -3.72 -9.44
CA GLY A 53 -1.41 -3.94 -7.99
C GLY A 53 -2.65 -3.43 -7.25
N THR A 54 -3.67 -2.88 -7.92
CA THR A 54 -4.99 -2.67 -7.32
C THR A 54 -5.83 -3.93 -7.49
N GLN A 55 -6.55 -4.34 -6.44
CA GLN A 55 -7.44 -5.50 -6.48
C GLN A 55 -8.86 -5.08 -6.84
N TYR A 56 -9.53 -5.91 -7.66
CA TYR A 56 -10.89 -5.67 -8.12
C TYR A 56 -11.71 -6.95 -7.99
N VAL A 57 -13.01 -6.77 -7.73
CA VAL A 57 -14.02 -7.81 -7.91
C VAL A 57 -15.02 -7.35 -8.97
N CYS A 58 -15.28 -8.22 -9.95
CA CYS A 58 -16.34 -8.07 -10.93
C CYS A 58 -17.47 -9.02 -10.58
N GLY A 59 -18.71 -8.55 -10.63
CA GLY A 59 -19.89 -9.39 -10.50
C GLY A 59 -20.87 -9.19 -11.66
N VAL A 60 -21.54 -10.27 -12.05
CA VAL A 60 -22.58 -10.29 -13.09
C VAL A 60 -23.92 -10.74 -12.53
N GLY A 61 -24.96 -9.95 -12.83
CA GLY A 61 -26.33 -10.11 -12.37
C GLY A 61 -27.16 -10.92 -13.36
N GLY A 62 -27.71 -12.04 -12.89
CA GLY A 62 -28.34 -13.04 -13.75
C GLY A 62 -29.82 -12.80 -14.08
N LEU A 63 -30.52 -11.94 -13.34
CA LEU A 63 -31.94 -11.63 -13.55
C LEU A 63 -32.14 -10.25 -14.18
N HIS A 64 -31.37 -9.25 -13.75
CA HIS A 64 -31.58 -7.86 -14.20
C HIS A 64 -30.56 -7.37 -15.23
N GLY A 65 -29.61 -8.22 -15.63
CA GLY A 65 -28.58 -7.88 -16.62
C GLY A 65 -27.74 -6.71 -16.14
N THR A 66 -26.97 -6.90 -15.07
CA THR A 66 -26.12 -5.85 -14.51
C THR A 66 -24.70 -6.36 -14.34
N VAL A 67 -23.72 -5.51 -14.63
CA VAL A 67 -22.31 -5.77 -14.36
C VAL A 67 -21.80 -4.67 -13.46
N PHE A 68 -20.95 -5.00 -12.49
CA PHE A 68 -20.20 -4.01 -11.71
C PHE A 68 -18.75 -4.43 -11.55
N ILE A 69 -17.87 -3.44 -11.36
CA ILE A 69 -16.49 -3.64 -10.93
C ILE A 69 -16.21 -2.73 -9.75
N GLN A 70 -15.67 -3.32 -8.70
CA GLN A 70 -15.49 -2.70 -7.40
C GLN A 70 -14.03 -2.87 -6.97
N LYS A 71 -13.38 -1.76 -6.60
CA LYS A 71 -12.04 -1.81 -5.98
C LYS A 71 -12.12 -2.50 -4.63
N ILE A 72 -11.10 -3.29 -4.30
CA ILE A 72 -10.82 -3.79 -2.96
C ILE A 72 -9.59 -3.04 -2.45
N LEU A 73 -9.74 -2.35 -1.33
CA LEU A 73 -8.68 -1.54 -0.72
C LEU A 73 -7.64 -2.43 -0.03
N ALA A 74 -6.46 -1.86 0.23
CA ALA A 74 -5.34 -2.53 0.89
C ALA A 74 -5.70 -3.11 2.27
N ASN A 75 -6.66 -2.52 2.97
CA ASN A 75 -7.17 -3.03 4.26
C ASN A 75 -8.18 -4.18 4.11
N GLY A 76 -8.40 -4.68 2.88
CA GLY A 76 -9.35 -5.74 2.58
C GLY A 76 -10.80 -5.27 2.51
N VAL A 77 -11.10 -3.99 2.67
CA VAL A 77 -12.47 -3.46 2.59
C VAL A 77 -12.80 -3.07 1.14
N PRO A 78 -14.02 -3.36 0.63
CA PRO A 78 -14.45 -2.83 -0.66
C PRO A 78 -14.42 -1.29 -0.69
N GLY A 79 -13.74 -0.72 -1.69
CA GLY A 79 -13.55 0.72 -1.87
C GLY A 79 -14.58 1.37 -2.79
N GLN A 80 -14.13 2.08 -3.82
CA GLN A 80 -14.99 2.70 -4.82
C GLN A 80 -15.44 1.70 -5.90
N GLU A 81 -16.74 1.71 -6.23
CA GLU A 81 -17.24 1.09 -7.46
C GLU A 81 -16.77 1.91 -8.67
N VAL A 82 -15.92 1.32 -9.50
CA VAL A 82 -15.32 2.00 -10.65
C VAL A 82 -16.17 1.84 -11.91
N TYR A 83 -17.05 0.83 -11.94
CA TYR A 83 -17.88 0.54 -13.08
C TYR A 83 -19.22 -0.05 -12.67
N ARG A 84 -20.29 0.39 -13.33
CA ARG A 84 -21.61 -0.26 -13.31
C ARG A 84 -22.32 -0.03 -14.63
N GLU A 85 -22.91 -1.10 -15.16
CA GLU A 85 -23.67 -1.05 -16.39
C GLU A 85 -24.88 -1.97 -16.30
N LYS A 86 -26.01 -1.52 -16.85
CA LYS A 86 -27.12 -2.40 -17.21
C LYS A 86 -26.89 -2.93 -18.62
N THR A 87 -26.65 -4.22 -18.74
CA THR A 87 -26.34 -4.89 -20.01
C THR A 87 -27.61 -5.36 -20.72
N ALA A 88 -27.56 -5.44 -22.05
CA ALA A 88 -28.65 -5.99 -22.85
C ALA A 88 -28.87 -7.49 -22.62
N HIS A 89 -27.81 -8.21 -22.23
CA HIS A 89 -27.81 -9.64 -21.94
C HIS A 89 -27.60 -9.88 -20.44
N ALA A 90 -28.28 -10.90 -19.89
CA ALA A 90 -28.03 -11.38 -18.54
C ALA A 90 -26.87 -12.38 -18.56
N TRP A 91 -25.68 -11.91 -18.21
CA TRP A 91 -24.48 -12.73 -18.16
C TRP A 91 -24.51 -13.72 -16.99
N TYR A 92 -23.91 -14.89 -17.18
CA TYR A 92 -23.90 -15.97 -16.19
C TYR A 92 -22.56 -16.12 -15.49
N VAL A 93 -21.46 -16.00 -16.24
CA VAL A 93 -20.09 -16.07 -15.72
C VAL A 93 -19.23 -15.01 -16.38
N CYS A 94 -18.18 -14.58 -15.71
CA CYS A 94 -17.14 -13.72 -16.26
C CYS A 94 -15.75 -14.29 -15.98
N ALA A 95 -14.78 -13.91 -16.81
CA ALA A 95 -13.37 -14.27 -16.62
C ALA A 95 -12.47 -13.14 -17.16
N GLN A 96 -11.66 -12.57 -16.29
CA GLN A 96 -10.64 -11.57 -16.61
C GLN A 96 -9.36 -12.26 -17.07
N TYR A 97 -8.66 -11.63 -18.00
CA TYR A 97 -7.34 -12.06 -18.43
C TYR A 97 -6.50 -10.89 -18.94
N GLN A 98 -5.19 -11.08 -18.93
CA GLN A 98 -4.22 -10.14 -19.45
C GLN A 98 -3.43 -10.79 -20.59
N VAL A 99 -3.29 -10.09 -21.71
CA VAL A 99 -2.44 -10.51 -22.83
C VAL A 99 -1.76 -9.29 -23.44
N SER A 100 -0.48 -9.42 -23.78
CA SER A 100 0.32 -8.33 -24.37
C SER A 100 0.25 -7.01 -23.60
N GLY A 101 0.22 -7.06 -22.27
CA GLY A 101 0.16 -5.89 -21.39
C GLY A 101 -1.21 -5.22 -21.28
N HIS A 102 -2.24 -5.74 -21.96
CA HIS A 102 -3.60 -5.22 -21.91
C HIS A 102 -4.54 -6.12 -21.14
N ASN A 103 -5.52 -5.53 -20.47
CA ASN A 103 -6.52 -6.21 -19.65
C ASN A 103 -7.84 -6.36 -20.40
N PHE A 104 -8.45 -7.54 -20.30
CA PHE A 104 -9.70 -7.88 -20.95
C PHE A 104 -10.59 -8.66 -19.99
N ILE A 105 -11.90 -8.62 -20.24
CA ILE A 105 -12.87 -9.44 -19.53
C ILE A 105 -13.82 -10.09 -20.52
N LEU A 106 -14.02 -11.39 -20.36
CA LEU A 106 -15.03 -12.16 -21.08
C LEU A 106 -16.27 -12.30 -20.22
N PHE A 107 -17.43 -12.12 -20.84
CA PHE A 107 -18.73 -12.47 -20.30
C PHE A 107 -19.34 -13.62 -21.10
N HIS A 108 -19.95 -14.59 -20.43
CA HIS A 108 -20.63 -15.73 -21.07
C HIS A 108 -22.04 -15.92 -20.52
N GLY A 109 -23.01 -16.05 -21.43
CA GLY A 109 -24.44 -16.11 -21.14
C GLY A 109 -25.01 -17.54 -21.07
N ARG A 110 -26.26 -17.64 -20.61
CA ARG A 110 -27.00 -18.93 -20.59
C ARG A 110 -27.45 -19.39 -21.98
N ASP A 111 -27.50 -18.46 -22.92
CA ASP A 111 -27.83 -18.63 -24.34
C ASP A 111 -26.64 -19.05 -25.19
N ASN A 112 -25.49 -19.31 -24.57
CA ASN A 112 -24.20 -19.67 -25.17
C ASN A 112 -23.44 -18.51 -25.82
N ASP A 113 -23.97 -17.30 -25.76
CA ASP A 113 -23.31 -16.13 -26.32
C ASP A 113 -22.20 -15.65 -25.38
N TYR A 114 -21.13 -15.11 -25.96
CA TYR A 114 -20.06 -14.47 -25.22
C TYR A 114 -19.72 -13.11 -25.80
N GLU A 115 -19.19 -12.25 -24.93
CA GLU A 115 -18.68 -10.93 -25.28
C GLU A 115 -17.35 -10.68 -24.58
N ILE A 116 -16.38 -10.14 -25.32
CA ILE A 116 -15.07 -9.75 -24.79
C ILE A 116 -14.95 -8.24 -24.87
N ARG A 117 -14.58 -7.61 -23.76
CA ARG A 117 -14.35 -6.16 -23.66
C ARG A 117 -12.99 -5.87 -23.05
N LYS A 118 -12.44 -4.70 -23.40
CA LYS A 118 -11.17 -4.21 -22.86
C LYS A 118 -11.41 -3.47 -21.53
N LEU A 119 -10.47 -3.59 -20.60
CA LEU A 119 -10.41 -2.84 -19.36
C LEU A 119 -9.35 -1.73 -19.47
N ASP A 120 -9.61 -0.57 -18.87
CA ASP A 120 -8.58 0.44 -18.64
C ASP A 120 -7.69 0.12 -17.42
N GLU A 121 -6.73 1.00 -17.13
CA GLU A 121 -5.78 0.85 -16.01
C GLU A 121 -6.45 0.95 -14.63
N ASP A 122 -7.64 1.54 -14.56
CA ASP A 122 -8.46 1.67 -13.37
C ASP A 122 -9.50 0.55 -13.23
N GLY A 123 -9.44 -0.47 -14.09
CA GLY A 123 -10.38 -1.59 -14.09
C GLY A 123 -11.78 -1.25 -14.61
N ARG A 124 -11.98 -0.12 -15.30
CA ARG A 124 -13.25 0.19 -15.96
C ARG A 124 -13.36 -0.51 -17.30
N ILE A 125 -14.55 -1.02 -17.61
CA ILE A 125 -14.81 -1.61 -18.92
C ILE A 125 -14.95 -0.50 -19.96
N LEU A 126 -14.12 -0.55 -20.99
CA LEU A 126 -14.16 0.40 -22.10
C LEU A 126 -15.38 0.16 -23.00
N PRO A 127 -15.93 1.21 -23.64
CA PRO A 127 -17.04 1.07 -24.57
C PRO A 127 -16.72 0.13 -25.73
N GLY A 128 -17.70 -0.70 -26.10
CA GLY A 128 -17.61 -1.62 -27.23
C GLY A 128 -17.01 -2.98 -26.89
N ALA A 129 -17.44 -3.98 -27.64
CA ALA A 129 -16.86 -5.32 -27.62
C ALA A 129 -15.72 -5.40 -28.63
N ILE A 130 -14.61 -6.01 -28.23
CA ILE A 130 -13.55 -6.38 -29.18
C ILE A 130 -13.93 -7.67 -29.94
N GLN A 131 -14.77 -8.51 -29.34
CA GLN A 131 -15.33 -9.69 -29.99
C GLN A 131 -16.66 -10.07 -29.36
N LYS A 132 -17.58 -10.55 -30.19
CA LYS A 132 -18.82 -11.24 -29.79
C LYS A 132 -18.87 -12.57 -30.52
N GLY A 133 -19.45 -13.58 -29.89
CA GLY A 133 -19.61 -14.87 -30.53
C GLY A 133 -20.52 -15.79 -29.74
N ARG A 134 -20.56 -17.06 -30.18
CA ARG A 134 -21.40 -18.09 -29.59
C ARG A 134 -20.59 -19.37 -29.44
N TRP A 135 -20.48 -19.89 -28.23
CA TRP A 135 -19.84 -21.18 -28.00
C TRP A 135 -20.83 -22.35 -28.19
N LYS A 136 -20.29 -23.58 -28.28
CA LYS A 136 -21.06 -24.80 -28.58
C LYS A 136 -22.04 -25.22 -27.48
N ALA A 137 -21.88 -24.69 -26.27
CA ALA A 137 -22.69 -25.03 -25.11
C ALA A 137 -22.74 -23.87 -24.11
N GLN A 138 -23.62 -23.98 -23.13
CA GLN A 138 -23.56 -23.16 -21.94
C GLN A 138 -22.46 -23.71 -21.04
N TYR A 139 -21.51 -22.85 -20.64
CA TYR A 139 -20.44 -23.19 -19.72
C TYR A 139 -20.76 -22.65 -18.33
N SER A 140 -20.70 -23.54 -17.33
CA SER A 140 -20.97 -23.22 -15.93
C SER A 140 -19.75 -22.80 -15.16
N SER A 141 -18.57 -23.10 -15.69
CA SER A 141 -17.29 -22.61 -15.19
C SER A 141 -16.50 -22.11 -16.38
N VAL A 142 -16.04 -20.86 -16.30
CA VAL A 142 -15.17 -20.24 -17.29
C VAL A 142 -14.07 -19.53 -16.52
N PHE A 143 -12.82 -19.73 -16.92
CA PHE A 143 -11.65 -19.13 -16.28
C PHE A 143 -10.53 -18.96 -17.28
N SER A 144 -9.61 -18.06 -16.99
CA SER A 144 -8.40 -17.85 -17.78
C SER A 144 -7.21 -18.61 -17.19
N VAL A 145 -6.29 -19.00 -18.07
CA VAL A 145 -4.99 -19.57 -17.70
C VAL A 145 -3.90 -18.80 -18.42
N ILE A 146 -2.93 -18.29 -17.66
CA ILE A 146 -1.76 -17.57 -18.17
C ILE A 146 -0.50 -18.36 -17.81
N PHE A 147 0.17 -18.90 -18.82
CA PHE A 147 1.45 -19.61 -18.68
C PHE A 147 2.62 -18.64 -18.53
N ALA A 148 3.73 -19.13 -17.96
CA ALA A 148 4.94 -18.33 -17.74
C ALA A 148 5.58 -17.82 -19.04
N ASP A 149 5.32 -18.46 -20.17
CA ASP A 149 5.76 -18.04 -21.50
C ASP A 149 4.84 -16.98 -22.14
N GLY A 150 3.83 -16.51 -21.41
CA GLY A 150 2.90 -15.48 -21.86
C GLY A 150 1.72 -16.00 -22.69
N ARG A 151 1.61 -17.31 -22.94
CA ARG A 151 0.43 -17.87 -23.62
C ARG A 151 -0.79 -17.84 -22.70
N VAL A 152 -1.92 -17.43 -23.26
CA VAL A 152 -3.19 -17.26 -22.55
C VAL A 152 -4.26 -18.11 -23.18
N TYR A 153 -5.03 -18.80 -22.34
CA TYR A 153 -6.17 -19.60 -22.75
C TYR A 153 -7.40 -19.21 -21.94
N LEU A 154 -8.55 -19.23 -22.59
CA LEU A 154 -9.83 -19.31 -21.93
C LEU A 154 -10.28 -20.76 -21.90
N CYS A 155 -10.66 -21.22 -20.72
CA CYS A 155 -11.08 -22.59 -20.46
C CYS A 155 -12.54 -22.59 -20.02
N GLY A 156 -13.29 -23.62 -20.43
CA GLY A 156 -14.70 -23.73 -20.04
C GLY A 156 -15.12 -25.17 -19.78
N PHE A 157 -15.89 -25.37 -18.71
CA PHE A 157 -16.58 -26.62 -18.41
C PHE A 157 -18.11 -26.45 -18.41
N SER A 158 -18.81 -27.33 -19.13
CA SER A 158 -20.27 -27.34 -19.20
C SER A 158 -20.84 -28.44 -18.32
N SER A 159 -21.56 -28.07 -17.26
CA SER A 159 -22.30 -29.03 -16.44
C SER A 159 -23.49 -29.68 -17.16
N THR A 160 -23.93 -29.13 -18.30
CA THR A 160 -25.02 -29.67 -19.11
C THR A 160 -24.51 -30.71 -20.11
N THR A 161 -23.43 -30.42 -20.83
CA THR A 161 -22.91 -31.30 -21.89
C THR A 161 -21.69 -32.13 -21.46
N LYS A 162 -21.17 -31.90 -20.24
CA LYS A 162 -19.93 -32.48 -19.70
C LYS A 162 -18.70 -32.12 -20.54
N ARG A 163 -18.80 -31.10 -21.38
CA ARG A 163 -17.73 -30.68 -22.29
C ARG A 163 -16.74 -29.77 -21.55
N PHE A 164 -15.45 -30.11 -21.66
CA PHE A 164 -14.34 -29.22 -21.35
C PHE A 164 -13.67 -28.75 -22.64
N PHE A 165 -13.21 -27.50 -22.67
CA PHE A 165 -12.37 -27.00 -23.76
C PHE A 165 -11.34 -25.99 -23.27
N THR A 166 -10.31 -25.78 -24.08
CA THR A 166 -9.35 -24.68 -23.97
C THR A 166 -9.25 -23.98 -25.33
N GLN A 167 -9.26 -22.66 -25.32
CA GLN A 167 -9.19 -21.84 -26.52
C GLN A 167 -8.12 -20.76 -26.36
N PRO A 168 -7.13 -20.69 -27.27
CA PRO A 168 -6.10 -19.66 -27.20
C PRO A 168 -6.67 -18.25 -27.33
N VAL A 169 -6.04 -17.31 -26.63
CA VAL A 169 -6.26 -15.87 -26.76
C VAL A 169 -5.12 -15.29 -27.59
N LYS A 170 -5.46 -14.48 -28.59
CA LYS A 170 -4.50 -13.75 -29.45
C LYS A 170 -3.95 -12.51 -28.73
N SER A 171 -2.89 -11.93 -29.27
CA SER A 171 -2.26 -10.72 -28.72
C SER A 171 -3.18 -9.50 -28.66
N ASP A 172 -4.21 -9.44 -29.50
CA ASP A 172 -5.22 -8.36 -29.49
C ASP A 172 -6.34 -8.57 -28.45
N GLY A 173 -6.29 -9.66 -27.69
CA GLY A 173 -7.30 -10.04 -26.70
C GLY A 173 -8.46 -10.88 -27.27
N SER A 174 -8.57 -11.05 -28.58
CA SER A 174 -9.60 -11.89 -29.21
C SER A 174 -9.27 -13.38 -29.10
N LEU A 175 -10.28 -14.25 -29.20
CA LEU A 175 -10.13 -15.69 -29.25
C LEU A 175 -9.58 -16.15 -30.62
N ALA A 176 -8.74 -17.18 -30.59
CA ALA A 176 -8.40 -17.96 -31.77
C ALA A 176 -9.66 -18.59 -32.39
N ALA A 177 -9.63 -18.83 -33.71
CA ALA A 177 -10.77 -19.45 -34.39
C ALA A 177 -11.05 -20.87 -33.88
N ASP A 178 -9.97 -21.62 -33.62
CA ASP A 178 -10.03 -23.01 -33.19
C ASP A 178 -9.72 -23.17 -31.69
N GLU A 179 -10.31 -24.19 -31.10
CA GLU A 179 -10.00 -24.67 -29.75
C GLU A 179 -8.68 -25.47 -29.80
N SER A 180 -7.78 -25.27 -28.83
CA SER A 180 -6.55 -26.08 -28.72
C SER A 180 -6.84 -27.50 -28.26
N TYR A 181 -7.81 -27.63 -27.36
CA TYR A 181 -8.18 -28.91 -26.79
C TYR A 181 -9.66 -28.92 -26.46
N SER A 182 -10.29 -30.08 -26.63
CA SER A 182 -11.60 -30.30 -26.07
C SER A 182 -11.90 -31.77 -25.83
N SER A 183 -12.73 -32.04 -24.83
CA SER A 183 -13.18 -33.39 -24.52
C SER A 183 -14.55 -33.38 -23.85
N THR A 184 -15.22 -34.53 -23.87
CA THR A 184 -16.46 -34.77 -23.13
C THR A 184 -16.16 -35.72 -21.99
N TRP A 185 -16.35 -35.25 -20.75
CA TRP A 185 -16.07 -36.03 -19.56
C TRP A 185 -17.22 -36.97 -19.22
N SER A 186 -16.93 -38.04 -18.49
CA SER A 186 -17.92 -39.07 -18.13
C SER A 186 -18.94 -38.56 -17.09
N SER A 187 -18.50 -37.62 -16.25
CA SER A 187 -19.26 -37.10 -15.10
C SER A 187 -19.42 -35.58 -15.19
N ILE A 188 -20.38 -35.06 -14.43
CA ILE A 188 -20.53 -33.62 -14.21
C ILE A 188 -19.64 -33.24 -13.04
N TYR A 189 -18.78 -32.25 -13.26
CA TYR A 189 -17.93 -31.66 -12.23
C TYR A 189 -18.40 -30.24 -11.95
N ASN A 190 -18.60 -29.92 -10.68
CA ASN A 190 -18.95 -28.59 -10.24
C ASN A 190 -18.51 -28.43 -8.78
N PRO A 191 -17.49 -27.60 -8.48
CA PRO A 191 -16.85 -26.66 -9.41
C PRO A 191 -15.73 -27.32 -10.24
N VAL A 192 -15.25 -26.60 -11.26
CA VAL A 192 -14.02 -26.86 -12.01
C VAL A 192 -13.21 -25.57 -12.00
N ILE A 193 -11.98 -25.61 -11.50
CA ILE A 193 -11.13 -24.42 -11.29
C ILE A 193 -9.70 -24.66 -11.79
N PRO A 194 -8.97 -23.58 -12.14
CA PRO A 194 -7.53 -23.66 -12.35
C PRO A 194 -6.79 -23.70 -11.02
N VAL A 195 -5.66 -24.41 -11.00
CA VAL A 195 -4.70 -24.45 -9.90
C VAL A 195 -3.32 -24.15 -10.49
N LYS A 196 -2.85 -22.90 -10.32
CA LYS A 196 -1.52 -22.49 -10.77
C LYS A 196 -0.53 -22.61 -9.61
N LEU A 197 0.52 -23.40 -9.80
CA LEU A 197 1.57 -23.57 -8.81
C LEU A 197 2.58 -22.43 -8.86
N ALA A 198 3.37 -22.27 -7.80
CA ALA A 198 4.43 -21.26 -7.72
C ALA A 198 5.50 -21.45 -8.81
N SER A 199 5.75 -22.70 -9.22
CA SER A 199 6.62 -23.03 -10.37
C SER A 199 6.10 -22.56 -11.73
N GLY A 200 4.84 -22.09 -11.80
CA GLY A 200 4.17 -21.72 -13.05
C GLY A 200 3.49 -22.89 -13.77
N ARG A 201 3.57 -24.11 -13.23
CA ARG A 201 2.78 -25.26 -13.71
C ARG A 201 1.30 -25.04 -13.43
N VAL A 202 0.45 -25.57 -14.30
CA VAL A 202 -1.01 -25.37 -14.21
C VAL A 202 -1.70 -26.72 -14.16
N PHE A 203 -2.66 -26.84 -13.25
CA PHE A 203 -3.53 -27.99 -13.11
C PHE A 203 -4.99 -27.54 -13.19
N VAL A 204 -5.88 -28.47 -13.52
CA VAL A 204 -7.31 -28.32 -13.38
C VAL A 204 -7.76 -29.21 -12.22
N TRP A 205 -8.50 -28.62 -11.29
CA TRP A 205 -9.17 -29.35 -10.22
C TRP A 205 -10.67 -29.37 -10.46
N GLY A 206 -11.31 -30.51 -10.20
CA GLY A 206 -12.76 -30.59 -10.24
C GLY A 206 -13.31 -31.67 -9.33
N GLN A 207 -14.55 -31.49 -8.85
CA GLN A 207 -15.24 -32.48 -8.02
C GLN A 207 -16.66 -32.79 -8.53
N THR A 208 -17.05 -34.05 -8.42
CA THR A 208 -18.41 -34.53 -8.71
C THR A 208 -19.30 -34.49 -7.45
N ALA A 209 -20.57 -34.09 -7.61
CA ALA A 209 -21.55 -34.13 -6.52
C ALA A 209 -22.05 -35.55 -6.22
N SER A 210 -22.16 -36.42 -7.24
CA SER A 210 -22.80 -37.74 -7.08
C SER A 210 -21.92 -38.80 -6.40
N LYS A 211 -20.60 -38.65 -6.46
CA LYS A 211 -19.63 -39.66 -5.98
C LYS A 211 -18.54 -39.06 -5.08
N ASN A 212 -18.60 -37.76 -4.82
CA ASN A 212 -17.55 -36.98 -4.14
C ASN A 212 -16.15 -37.15 -4.73
N TYR A 213 -16.07 -37.66 -5.96
CA TYR A 213 -14.83 -37.89 -6.68
C TYR A 213 -14.21 -36.55 -7.07
N TRP A 214 -12.93 -36.36 -6.76
CA TRP A 214 -12.14 -35.21 -7.17
C TRP A 214 -10.91 -35.65 -7.95
N PHE A 215 -10.39 -34.76 -8.81
CA PHE A 215 -9.15 -34.98 -9.55
C PHE A 215 -8.28 -33.71 -9.60
N LEU A 216 -6.99 -33.91 -9.83
CA LEU A 216 -6.03 -32.91 -10.31
C LEU A 216 -5.44 -33.43 -11.63
N GLN A 217 -5.42 -32.60 -12.67
CA GLN A 217 -4.88 -32.97 -13.97
C GLN A 217 -4.09 -31.81 -14.57
N GLU A 218 -2.84 -32.06 -14.95
CA GLU A 218 -1.96 -31.01 -15.50
C GLU A 218 -2.46 -30.51 -16.86
N MET A 219 -2.44 -29.20 -17.02
CA MET A 219 -2.64 -28.51 -18.30
C MET A 219 -1.29 -28.07 -18.83
N LEU A 220 -0.96 -28.52 -20.03
CA LEU A 220 0.28 -28.17 -20.72
C LEU A 220 0.15 -26.80 -21.38
N SER A 221 1.29 -26.18 -21.66
CA SER A 221 1.35 -24.83 -22.21
C SER A 221 0.79 -24.72 -23.64
N ASP A 222 0.67 -25.84 -24.37
CA ASP A 222 -0.06 -25.93 -25.65
C ASP A 222 -1.59 -25.93 -25.51
N GLY A 223 -2.09 -25.85 -24.27
CA GLY A 223 -3.50 -25.82 -23.94
C GLY A 223 -4.13 -27.20 -23.76
N SER A 224 -3.40 -28.29 -23.97
CA SER A 224 -3.92 -29.65 -23.79
C SER A 224 -3.87 -30.11 -22.32
N LEU A 225 -4.75 -31.05 -21.96
CA LEU A 225 -4.64 -31.77 -20.69
C LEU A 225 -3.78 -33.02 -20.87
N VAL A 226 -2.90 -33.29 -19.91
CA VAL A 226 -2.16 -34.56 -19.87
C VAL A 226 -3.14 -35.73 -19.80
N ARG A 227 -2.77 -36.89 -20.38
CA ARG A 227 -3.72 -38.01 -20.52
C ARG A 227 -4.29 -38.52 -19.19
N ASN A 228 -3.47 -38.57 -18.14
CA ASN A 228 -3.83 -39.16 -16.85
C ASN A 228 -3.89 -38.07 -15.79
N GLU A 229 -4.84 -38.20 -14.87
CA GLU A 229 -4.90 -37.38 -13.67
C GLU A 229 -3.61 -37.56 -12.85
N SER A 230 -3.05 -36.45 -12.37
CA SER A 230 -1.86 -36.41 -11.52
C SER A 230 -2.17 -36.91 -10.10
N ASP A 231 -3.40 -36.67 -9.67
CA ASP A 231 -3.95 -37.17 -8.41
C ASP A 231 -5.47 -37.22 -8.47
N ASN A 232 -6.07 -38.08 -7.66
CA ASN A 232 -7.52 -38.17 -7.51
C ASN A 232 -7.91 -38.88 -6.22
N GLY A 233 -9.17 -38.73 -5.86
CA GLY A 233 -9.70 -39.38 -4.67
C GLY A 233 -11.18 -39.17 -4.49
N ARG A 234 -11.66 -39.47 -3.29
CA ARG A 234 -13.03 -39.17 -2.87
C ARG A 234 -12.98 -38.47 -1.53
N PHE A 235 -13.61 -37.30 -1.45
CA PHE A 235 -13.85 -36.64 -0.18
C PHE A 235 -15.08 -37.24 0.51
N GLY A 236 -15.20 -37.02 1.82
CA GLY A 236 -16.43 -37.34 2.56
C GLY A 236 -17.62 -36.50 2.09
N ASP A 237 -17.36 -35.25 1.69
CA ASP A 237 -18.37 -34.28 1.32
C ASP A 237 -18.19 -33.78 -0.13
N HIS A 238 -19.25 -33.22 -0.70
CA HIS A 238 -19.19 -32.44 -1.94
C HIS A 238 -18.97 -30.96 -1.59
N TYR A 239 -17.91 -30.37 -2.13
CA TYR A 239 -17.58 -28.96 -1.95
C TYR A 239 -18.00 -28.18 -3.20
N GLN A 240 -19.10 -27.43 -3.08
CA GLN A 240 -19.75 -26.72 -4.18
C GLN A 240 -18.99 -25.45 -4.60
N THR A 241 -18.16 -24.89 -3.72
CA THR A 241 -17.35 -23.70 -4.01
C THR A 241 -15.89 -24.02 -3.74
N ALA A 242 -15.00 -23.67 -4.66
CA ALA A 242 -13.56 -23.87 -4.49
C ALA A 242 -12.76 -22.74 -5.16
N THR A 243 -11.57 -22.50 -4.65
CA THR A 243 -10.55 -21.65 -5.27
C THR A 243 -9.16 -22.20 -4.97
N ALA A 244 -8.16 -21.71 -5.68
CA ALA A 244 -6.76 -22.00 -5.40
C ALA A 244 -5.99 -20.69 -5.22
N VAL A 245 -5.07 -20.67 -4.26
CA VAL A 245 -4.24 -19.50 -3.97
C VAL A 245 -2.80 -19.92 -3.72
N THR A 246 -1.85 -19.15 -4.24
CA THR A 246 -0.43 -19.29 -3.91
C THR A 246 -0.04 -18.20 -2.93
N ILE A 247 0.41 -18.61 -1.75
CA ILE A 247 0.88 -17.72 -0.68
C ILE A 247 2.31 -18.12 -0.31
N ASP A 248 3.24 -17.17 -0.36
CA ASP A 248 4.66 -17.36 -0.02
C ASP A 248 5.29 -18.59 -0.71
N GLY A 249 4.95 -18.81 -1.98
CA GLY A 249 5.46 -19.92 -2.79
C GLY A 249 4.77 -21.27 -2.54
N VAL A 250 3.79 -21.35 -1.64
CA VAL A 250 3.00 -22.55 -1.38
C VAL A 250 1.61 -22.40 -1.97
N THR A 251 1.14 -23.40 -2.72
CA THR A 251 -0.20 -23.37 -3.32
C THR A 251 -1.18 -24.17 -2.47
N TYR A 252 -2.32 -23.57 -2.20
CA TYR A 252 -3.40 -24.13 -1.40
C TYR A 252 -4.67 -24.25 -2.24
N LEU A 253 -5.30 -25.41 -2.19
CA LEU A 253 -6.70 -25.59 -2.56
C LEU A 253 -7.56 -25.22 -1.35
N MET A 254 -8.57 -24.38 -1.57
CA MET A 254 -9.59 -24.04 -0.58
C MET A 254 -10.96 -24.40 -1.11
N ALA A 255 -11.78 -25.11 -0.35
CA ALA A 255 -13.11 -25.52 -0.78
C ALA A 255 -14.14 -25.49 0.36
N GLN A 256 -15.41 -25.26 0.03
CA GLN A 256 -16.53 -25.16 0.97
C GLN A 256 -17.75 -26.00 0.54
N THR A 257 -18.39 -26.67 1.51
CA THR A 257 -19.68 -27.34 1.33
C THR A 257 -20.87 -26.36 1.41
N ALA A 258 -21.97 -26.69 0.73
CA ALA A 258 -23.24 -25.98 0.77
C ALA A 258 -24.27 -26.61 1.73
N ASP A 259 -23.92 -27.74 2.34
CA ASP A 259 -24.76 -28.43 3.32
C ASP A 259 -24.95 -27.61 4.60
N SER A 260 -25.72 -28.16 5.56
CA SER A 260 -26.03 -27.46 6.81
C SER A 260 -24.80 -27.07 7.63
N ASN A 261 -23.70 -27.82 7.50
CA ASN A 261 -22.49 -27.64 8.29
C ASN A 261 -21.55 -26.63 7.66
N LYS A 262 -21.63 -26.37 6.34
CA LYS A 262 -20.88 -25.32 5.63
C LYS A 262 -19.37 -25.44 5.89
N LYS A 263 -18.89 -26.69 5.92
CA LYS A 263 -17.51 -27.05 6.21
C LYS A 263 -16.62 -26.45 5.11
N PHE A 264 -15.49 -25.90 5.49
CA PHE A 264 -14.41 -25.57 4.57
C PHE A 264 -13.09 -26.20 5.01
N PHE A 265 -12.19 -26.38 4.06
CA PHE A 265 -10.82 -26.75 4.33
C PHE A 265 -9.86 -25.95 3.44
N THR A 266 -8.59 -25.92 3.84
CA THR A 266 -7.49 -25.63 2.94
C THR A 266 -6.47 -26.75 2.98
N GLN A 267 -5.84 -27.04 1.83
CA GLN A 267 -4.93 -28.16 1.69
C GLN A 267 -3.88 -27.86 0.64
N ILE A 268 -2.63 -28.21 0.92
CA ILE A 268 -1.50 -27.91 0.03
C ILE A 268 -1.63 -28.73 -1.25
N VAL A 269 -1.45 -28.08 -2.40
CA VAL A 269 -1.21 -28.73 -3.69
C VAL A 269 0.30 -28.74 -3.92
N GLN A 270 0.86 -29.94 -3.98
CA GLN A 270 2.29 -30.17 -4.12
C GLN A 270 2.76 -29.92 -5.56
N GLU A 271 4.05 -29.60 -5.71
CA GLU A 271 4.67 -29.36 -7.03
C GLU A 271 4.55 -30.53 -8.01
N ASN A 272 4.37 -31.76 -7.52
CA ASN A 272 4.13 -32.94 -8.37
C ASN A 272 2.66 -33.08 -8.84
N GLY A 273 1.78 -32.12 -8.54
CA GLY A 273 0.37 -32.17 -8.90
C GLY A 273 -0.49 -33.03 -7.98
N LYS A 274 -0.01 -33.33 -6.76
CA LYS A 274 -0.75 -34.10 -5.75
C LYS A 274 -1.29 -33.23 -4.65
N LEU A 275 -2.44 -33.62 -4.12
CA LEU A 275 -2.98 -33.01 -2.92
C LEU A 275 -2.24 -33.61 -1.70
N ALA A 276 -1.83 -32.76 -0.76
CA ALA A 276 -1.23 -33.22 0.48
C ALA A 276 -2.19 -34.16 1.23
N LYS A 277 -1.70 -35.05 2.09
CA LYS A 277 -2.59 -35.98 2.82
C LYS A 277 -3.44 -35.30 3.89
N GLU A 278 -2.86 -34.31 4.57
CA GLU A 278 -3.48 -33.61 5.69
C GLU A 278 -4.02 -32.25 5.24
N GLU A 279 -5.19 -31.89 5.77
CA GLU A 279 -5.72 -30.53 5.68
C GLU A 279 -4.78 -29.57 6.45
N THR A 280 -4.48 -28.41 5.88
CA THR A 280 -3.75 -27.34 6.58
C THR A 280 -4.63 -26.73 7.67
N GLN A 281 -5.93 -26.60 7.39
CA GLN A 281 -6.96 -26.28 8.35
C GLN A 281 -8.32 -26.75 7.82
N SER A 282 -9.27 -26.89 8.75
CA SER A 282 -10.69 -26.95 8.43
C SER A 282 -11.50 -26.34 9.55
N ASN A 283 -12.64 -25.77 9.17
CA ASN A 283 -13.61 -25.17 10.09
C ASN A 283 -14.96 -25.03 9.36
N ASN A 284 -15.91 -24.32 9.94
CA ASN A 284 -17.25 -24.14 9.41
C ASN A 284 -17.51 -22.65 9.22
N PHE A 285 -17.97 -22.26 8.04
CA PHE A 285 -18.43 -20.89 7.83
C PHE A 285 -19.85 -20.70 8.38
N ARG A 286 -20.15 -19.46 8.77
CA ARG A 286 -21.51 -19.08 9.19
C ARG A 286 -22.53 -19.22 8.05
N ASN A 287 -22.12 -18.92 6.82
CA ASN A 287 -22.96 -18.96 5.62
C ASN A 287 -22.33 -19.83 4.55
N TYR A 288 -23.14 -20.38 3.65
CA TYR A 288 -22.65 -20.92 2.39
C TYR A 288 -22.29 -19.77 1.45
N TYR A 289 -21.04 -19.68 1.03
CA TYR A 289 -20.58 -18.66 0.09
C TYR A 289 -20.51 -19.27 -1.31
N THR A 290 -21.31 -18.73 -2.22
CA THR A 290 -21.38 -19.17 -3.62
C THR A 290 -20.15 -18.76 -4.42
N TYR A 291 -19.36 -17.84 -3.88
CA TYR A 291 -18.07 -17.42 -4.42
C TYR A 291 -17.16 -17.02 -3.26
N PHE A 292 -15.88 -17.38 -3.35
CA PHE A 292 -14.83 -16.74 -2.59
C PHE A 292 -13.54 -16.67 -3.40
N SER A 293 -12.75 -15.67 -3.09
CA SER A 293 -11.41 -15.48 -3.64
C SER A 293 -10.47 -15.01 -2.54
N VAL A 294 -9.19 -15.33 -2.68
CA VAL A 294 -8.15 -14.86 -1.78
C VAL A 294 -7.28 -13.91 -2.56
N TYR A 295 -7.13 -12.71 -2.04
CA TYR A 295 -6.19 -11.74 -2.60
C TYR A 295 -5.12 -11.41 -1.57
N LYS A 296 -3.90 -11.26 -2.08
CA LYS A 296 -2.86 -10.57 -1.32
C LYS A 296 -3.32 -9.14 -1.17
N THR A 297 -3.34 -8.63 0.06
CA THR A 297 -3.43 -7.19 0.24
C THR A 297 -2.14 -6.64 -0.32
N THR A 298 -2.25 -6.12 -1.52
CA THR A 298 -1.29 -5.16 -1.97
C THR A 298 -1.44 -4.02 -0.98
N GLN A 299 -0.41 -3.80 -0.16
CA GLN A 299 -0.09 -2.44 0.23
C GLN A 299 -0.06 -1.70 -1.11
N ILE A 300 -1.18 -1.07 -1.47
CA ILE A 300 -1.26 -0.27 -2.69
C ILE A 300 -0.24 0.80 -2.43
N ALA A 301 0.93 0.67 -3.07
CA ALA A 301 1.84 1.78 -3.34
C ALA A 301 0.91 2.95 -3.65
N PRO A 302 0.80 4.00 -2.83
CA PRO A 302 0.24 5.22 -3.35
C PRO A 302 1.03 5.44 -4.63
N GLU A 303 0.31 5.68 -5.71
CA GLU A 303 1.03 6.05 -6.91
C GLU A 303 1.82 7.32 -6.53
N ASP A 304 3.10 7.32 -6.87
CA ASP A 304 4.12 8.26 -6.47
C ASP A 304 3.79 9.74 -6.80
N GLY A 305 2.63 10.05 -7.39
CA GLY A 305 2.05 11.39 -7.58
C GLY A 305 0.64 11.61 -7.00
N TRP A 306 0.38 11.20 -5.75
CA TRP A 306 -0.98 11.30 -5.16
C TRP A 306 -1.51 12.73 -5.04
N MET A 307 -0.66 13.73 -4.70
CA MET A 307 -1.10 15.13 -4.61
C MET A 307 -1.51 15.67 -5.98
N THR A 308 -0.82 15.24 -7.03
CA THR A 308 -1.08 15.62 -8.43
C THR A 308 -2.41 15.09 -8.91
N LYS A 309 -2.72 13.83 -8.60
CA LYS A 309 -4.03 13.23 -8.91
C LYS A 309 -5.16 13.89 -8.12
N ASN A 310 -4.91 14.21 -6.87
CA ASN A 310 -5.88 14.82 -5.97
C ASN A 310 -5.87 16.36 -6.01
N TYR A 311 -5.20 16.97 -7.00
CA TYR A 311 -5.05 18.43 -7.08
C TYR A 311 -6.39 19.15 -6.99
N ASN A 312 -7.42 18.65 -7.67
CA ASN A 312 -8.78 19.22 -7.63
C ASN A 312 -9.44 19.19 -6.24
N TYR A 313 -8.97 18.35 -5.31
CA TYR A 313 -9.45 18.29 -3.93
C TYR A 313 -8.64 19.15 -2.96
N ILE A 314 -7.39 19.48 -3.30
CA ILE A 314 -6.45 20.15 -2.38
C ILE A 314 -6.07 21.56 -2.82
N HIS A 315 -6.24 21.94 -4.10
CA HIS A 315 -5.67 23.17 -4.63
C HIS A 315 -6.13 24.44 -3.89
N ASN A 316 -7.35 24.46 -3.37
CA ASN A 316 -7.92 25.59 -2.64
C ASN A 316 -7.76 25.50 -1.11
N LYS A 317 -7.07 24.46 -0.61
CA LYS A 317 -6.85 24.20 0.82
C LYS A 317 -5.50 24.75 1.25
N THR A 318 -5.38 25.16 2.51
CA THR A 318 -4.09 25.42 3.16
C THR A 318 -3.43 24.12 3.58
N LEU A 319 -2.14 24.15 3.96
CA LEU A 319 -1.45 22.96 4.49
C LEU A 319 -2.12 22.41 5.77
N LYS A 320 -2.77 23.27 6.56
CA LYS A 320 -3.54 22.87 7.73
C LYS A 320 -4.63 21.84 7.41
N GLU A 321 -5.24 21.99 6.24
CA GLU A 321 -6.47 21.27 5.83
C GLU A 321 -6.18 20.02 4.97
N ILE A 322 -4.91 19.70 4.73
CA ILE A 322 -4.48 18.54 3.96
C ILE A 322 -3.74 17.60 4.91
N VAL A 323 -4.15 16.33 4.95
CA VAL A 323 -3.41 15.32 5.73
C VAL A 323 -2.31 14.74 4.85
N ILE A 324 -1.07 14.88 5.31
CA ILE A 324 0.14 14.52 4.57
C ILE A 324 0.85 13.35 5.28
N PRO A 325 1.27 12.30 4.56
CA PRO A 325 2.10 11.25 5.17
C PRO A 325 3.49 11.81 5.47
N GLY A 326 3.94 11.61 6.71
CA GLY A 326 5.24 12.08 7.18
C GLY A 326 6.12 10.97 7.76
N ALA A 327 7.42 11.08 7.55
CA ALA A 327 8.42 10.13 8.04
C ALA A 327 9.27 10.75 9.15
N HIS A 328 9.26 10.11 10.31
CA HIS A 328 10.12 10.43 11.44
C HIS A 328 11.56 9.95 11.18
N ASP A 329 12.54 10.81 11.44
CA ASP A 329 13.94 10.53 11.20
C ASP A 329 14.17 9.94 9.80
N ALA A 330 13.66 10.61 8.77
CA ALA A 330 13.52 10.08 7.43
C ALA A 330 14.83 9.56 6.81
N GLY A 331 15.97 10.11 7.21
CA GLY A 331 17.30 9.66 6.76
C GLY A 331 17.85 8.43 7.49
N MET A 332 17.15 7.89 8.50
CA MET A 332 17.56 6.70 9.24
C MET A 332 17.00 5.41 8.63
N SER A 333 17.05 5.32 7.30
CA SER A 333 16.91 4.04 6.58
C SER A 333 18.17 3.19 6.63
N ASP A 334 19.30 3.87 6.86
CA ASP A 334 20.62 3.30 7.04
C ASP A 334 21.08 3.52 8.50
N SER A 335 21.98 2.67 8.96
CA SER A 335 22.65 2.83 10.25
C SER A 335 24.13 2.53 10.05
N ILE A 336 24.90 3.59 9.86
CA ILE A 336 26.31 3.56 9.45
C ILE A 336 27.14 4.12 10.61
N ASP A 337 28.35 3.57 10.79
CA ASP A 337 29.37 4.06 11.72
C ASP A 337 28.83 4.38 13.13
N CYS A 338 28.09 3.43 13.70
CA CYS A 338 27.45 3.52 15.00
C CYS A 338 28.46 3.58 16.16
N THR A 339 28.06 4.25 17.24
CA THR A 339 28.80 4.22 18.51
C THR A 339 28.72 2.83 19.17
N SER A 340 29.63 2.54 20.09
CA SER A 340 29.85 1.18 20.64
C SER A 340 28.64 0.52 21.30
N THR A 341 27.64 1.29 21.75
CA THR A 341 26.42 0.75 22.38
C THR A 341 25.18 0.80 21.48
N THR A 342 25.31 1.22 20.22
CA THR A 342 24.17 1.42 19.31
C THR A 342 24.33 0.64 18.01
N ASN A 343 23.21 0.37 17.35
CA ASN A 343 23.15 -0.19 16.00
C ASN A 343 21.75 0.02 15.41
N ALA A 344 21.44 -0.62 14.29
CA ALA A 344 20.15 -0.49 13.62
C ALA A 344 18.93 -0.80 14.51
N VAL A 345 19.06 -1.63 15.56
CA VAL A 345 17.94 -1.98 16.45
C VAL A 345 17.37 -0.77 17.19
N ASN A 346 18.24 0.18 17.58
CA ASN A 346 17.86 1.34 18.40
C ASN A 346 18.10 2.69 17.70
N THR A 347 18.38 2.69 16.40
CA THR A 347 18.60 3.93 15.63
C THR A 347 17.92 3.95 14.27
N ARG A 348 17.60 2.78 13.69
CA ARG A 348 16.93 2.70 12.40
C ARG A 348 15.43 2.93 12.58
N THR A 349 14.93 4.02 12.03
CA THR A 349 13.51 4.38 12.10
C THR A 349 12.76 4.06 10.81
N GLN A 350 13.47 3.92 9.69
CA GLN A 350 12.87 3.66 8.37
C GLN A 350 13.47 2.39 7.73
N VAL A 351 12.68 1.66 6.95
CA VAL A 351 13.21 0.58 6.08
C VAL A 351 13.57 1.13 4.71
N LEU A 352 12.70 1.96 4.14
CA LEU A 352 12.85 2.56 2.82
C LEU A 352 13.80 3.77 2.88
N GLY A 353 14.73 3.87 1.93
CA GLY A 353 15.48 5.10 1.69
C GLY A 353 14.61 6.19 1.05
N MET A 354 15.16 7.40 0.88
CA MET A 354 14.40 8.58 0.40
C MET A 354 13.57 8.32 -0.88
N ALA A 355 14.14 7.74 -1.94
CA ALA A 355 13.38 7.37 -3.14
C ALA A 355 12.20 6.42 -2.84
N GLY A 356 12.40 5.45 -1.95
CA GLY A 356 11.37 4.50 -1.53
C GLY A 356 10.25 5.17 -0.73
N GLN A 357 10.59 6.08 0.18
CA GLN A 357 9.60 6.83 0.96
C GLN A 357 8.77 7.77 0.08
N LEU A 358 9.41 8.45 -0.88
CA LEU A 358 8.71 9.27 -1.89
C LEU A 358 7.75 8.41 -2.74
N SER A 359 8.22 7.24 -3.18
CA SER A 359 7.40 6.27 -3.93
C SER A 359 6.25 5.70 -3.08
N ALA A 360 6.45 5.60 -1.76
CA ALA A 360 5.43 5.23 -0.79
C ALA A 360 4.55 6.42 -0.36
N GLY A 361 4.58 7.54 -1.08
CA GLY A 361 3.67 8.67 -0.92
C GLY A 361 4.01 9.65 0.20
N CYS A 362 5.13 9.45 0.90
CA CYS A 362 5.60 10.38 1.93
C CYS A 362 5.97 11.74 1.33
N ARG A 363 5.58 12.83 2.00
CA ARG A 363 5.83 14.21 1.55
C ARG A 363 6.29 15.14 2.66
N TYR A 364 6.31 14.69 3.92
CA TYR A 364 6.87 15.44 5.04
C TYR A 364 8.02 14.65 5.65
N PHE A 365 9.24 15.20 5.60
CA PHE A 365 10.45 14.49 6.01
C PHE A 365 11.16 15.24 7.13
N ASP A 366 11.31 14.62 8.30
CA ASP A 366 12.20 15.11 9.36
C ASP A 366 13.62 14.60 9.12
N LEU A 367 14.50 15.52 8.76
CA LEU A 367 15.90 15.25 8.48
C LEU A 367 16.76 15.89 9.56
N ARG A 368 17.62 15.08 10.18
CA ARG A 368 18.51 15.51 11.27
C ARG A 368 19.96 15.55 10.80
N PRO A 369 20.43 16.69 10.27
CA PRO A 369 21.70 16.71 9.58
C PRO A 369 22.90 16.76 10.53
N ILE A 370 23.96 16.07 10.12
CA ILE A 370 25.26 16.03 10.76
C ILE A 370 26.29 16.56 9.77
N VAL A 371 27.05 17.56 10.21
CA VAL A 371 28.18 18.07 9.43
C VAL A 371 29.46 17.37 9.87
N SER A 372 30.10 16.68 8.94
CA SER A 372 31.41 16.08 9.14
C SER A 372 32.50 16.92 8.47
N VAL A 373 33.51 17.32 9.24
CA VAL A 373 34.63 18.16 8.76
C VAL A 373 35.97 17.46 8.95
N GLU A 374 36.90 17.62 7.99
CA GLU A 374 38.27 17.12 8.12
C GLU A 374 39.08 17.97 9.10
N PRO A 375 39.76 17.36 10.09
CA PRO A 375 40.66 18.09 10.98
C PRO A 375 41.80 18.76 10.20
N GLY A 376 42.06 20.04 10.47
CA GLY A 376 43.24 20.76 9.95
C GLY A 376 43.12 21.29 8.52
N LYS A 377 42.03 21.01 7.79
CA LYS A 377 41.70 21.70 6.54
C LYS A 377 40.60 22.71 6.84
N GLY A 378 40.90 23.99 6.63
CA GLY A 378 39.97 25.09 6.91
C GLY A 378 38.61 24.87 6.22
N ALA A 379 37.63 24.45 7.02
CA ALA A 379 36.16 24.54 6.98
C ALA A 379 35.36 24.75 5.67
N GLU A 380 35.88 24.65 4.44
CA GLU A 380 35.13 25.12 3.26
C GLU A 380 35.01 24.13 2.08
N SER A 381 35.96 23.22 1.86
CA SER A 381 35.92 22.33 0.67
C SER A 381 35.71 20.84 0.96
N SER A 382 35.53 20.45 2.23
CA SER A 382 35.46 19.03 2.65
C SER A 382 34.26 18.67 3.53
N ALA A 383 33.26 19.56 3.66
CA ALA A 383 32.09 19.29 4.49
C ALA A 383 31.23 18.20 3.84
N VAL A 384 30.96 17.14 4.60
CA VAL A 384 30.03 16.08 4.21
C VAL A 384 28.81 16.18 5.12
N TYR A 385 27.62 16.22 4.52
CA TYR A 385 26.36 16.25 5.24
C TYR A 385 25.74 14.85 5.20
N LEU A 386 25.48 14.29 6.38
CA LEU A 386 24.73 13.05 6.56
C LEU A 386 23.50 13.35 7.40
N THR A 387 22.57 12.42 7.50
CA THR A 387 21.61 12.40 8.61
C THR A 387 22.16 11.61 9.79
N GLY A 388 21.50 11.68 10.95
CA GLY A 388 21.80 10.76 12.03
C GLY A 388 20.82 10.84 13.19
N HIS A 389 20.84 9.81 14.01
CA HIS A 389 20.06 9.69 15.22
C HIS A 389 21.01 9.53 16.40
N PHE A 390 21.20 10.60 17.17
CA PHE A 390 22.11 10.65 18.30
C PHE A 390 21.45 11.27 19.51
N SER A 391 21.76 10.73 20.68
CA SER A 391 21.33 11.23 21.98
C SER A 391 22.49 11.28 22.96
N GLU A 392 22.44 12.19 23.92
CA GLU A 392 23.37 12.19 25.05
C GLU A 392 22.88 11.20 26.11
N VAL A 393 23.66 10.16 26.36
CA VAL A 393 23.34 9.16 27.38
C VAL A 393 24.17 9.43 28.62
N PRO A 394 23.54 9.56 29.81
CA PRO A 394 24.26 9.70 31.06
C PRO A 394 25.32 8.60 31.21
N VAL A 395 26.53 8.96 31.66
CA VAL A 395 27.69 8.06 31.89
C VAL A 395 28.48 7.66 30.63
N VAL A 396 27.84 7.36 29.49
CA VAL A 396 28.55 6.89 28.27
C VAL A 396 28.72 7.94 27.18
N GLY A 397 28.10 9.12 27.34
CA GLY A 397 28.24 10.24 26.40
C GLY A 397 27.33 10.11 25.18
N ILE A 398 27.73 10.73 24.07
CA ILE A 398 26.94 10.75 22.83
C ILE A 398 26.88 9.35 22.21
N GLN A 399 25.67 8.84 22.02
CA GLN A 399 25.40 7.53 21.41
C GLN A 399 24.46 7.66 20.22
N GLY A 400 24.70 6.88 19.16
CA GLY A 400 23.86 6.89 17.97
C GLY A 400 24.54 6.36 16.71
N CYS A 401 23.83 6.46 15.58
CA CYS A 401 24.32 6.06 14.27
C CYS A 401 24.13 7.18 13.25
N PHE A 402 25.03 7.23 12.27
CA PHE A 402 24.83 8.02 11.06
C PHE A 402 23.79 7.33 10.16
N GLY A 403 23.05 8.14 9.42
CA GLY A 403 22.09 7.68 8.42
C GLY A 403 22.58 7.96 7.00
N GLN A 404 21.62 8.19 6.10
CA GLN A 404 21.87 8.43 4.68
C GLN A 404 22.73 9.69 4.41
N ASP A 405 23.47 9.64 3.31
CA ASP A 405 24.17 10.80 2.77
C ASP A 405 23.18 11.83 2.20
N MET A 406 23.37 13.11 2.55
CA MET A 406 22.45 14.18 2.16
C MET A 406 22.47 14.45 0.65
N ASN A 407 23.60 14.23 -0.05
CA ASN A 407 23.61 14.34 -1.52
C ASN A 407 22.79 13.22 -2.14
N SER A 408 22.84 12.00 -1.58
CA SER A 408 21.97 10.90 -2.02
C SER A 408 20.49 11.22 -1.82
N ILE A 409 20.12 11.76 -0.65
CA ILE A 409 18.75 12.23 -0.37
C ILE A 409 18.31 13.29 -1.38
N ILE A 410 19.14 14.31 -1.61
CA ILE A 410 18.83 15.38 -2.56
C ILE A 410 18.72 14.84 -3.99
N HIS A 411 19.57 13.90 -4.38
CA HIS A 411 19.51 13.26 -5.69
C HIS A 411 18.17 12.53 -5.91
N ASP A 412 17.72 11.76 -4.93
CA ASP A 412 16.43 11.07 -4.99
C ASP A 412 15.26 12.06 -5.10
N ILE A 413 15.29 13.14 -4.30
CA ILE A 413 14.29 14.21 -4.34
C ILE A 413 14.29 14.92 -5.70
N GLN A 414 15.46 15.26 -6.26
CA GLN A 414 15.56 15.86 -7.58
C GLN A 414 15.01 14.93 -8.65
N LYS A 415 15.36 13.64 -8.63
CA LYS A 415 14.86 12.66 -9.59
C LYS A 415 13.34 12.58 -9.57
N PHE A 416 12.76 12.49 -8.37
CA PHE A 416 11.32 12.49 -8.18
C PHE A 416 10.67 13.79 -8.69
N SER A 417 11.24 14.94 -8.32
CA SER A 417 10.62 16.26 -8.56
C SER A 417 10.68 16.72 -10.02
N ASN A 418 11.62 16.20 -10.80
CA ASN A 418 11.76 16.49 -12.22
C ASN A 418 10.87 15.61 -13.12
N ASP A 419 10.16 14.62 -12.56
CA ASP A 419 9.17 13.86 -13.32
C ASP A 419 7.91 14.72 -13.57
N LYS A 420 7.45 14.76 -14.82
CA LYS A 420 6.26 15.52 -15.24
C LYS A 420 4.96 15.02 -14.60
N ASN A 421 4.94 13.76 -14.17
CA ASN A 421 3.82 13.16 -13.44
C ASN A 421 3.71 13.71 -12.01
N HIS A 422 4.73 14.43 -11.52
CA HIS A 422 4.80 14.97 -10.16
C HIS A 422 4.72 16.50 -10.11
N ARG A 423 4.29 17.17 -11.19
CA ARG A 423 4.28 18.64 -11.29
C ARG A 423 3.48 19.38 -10.20
N ASN A 424 2.56 18.69 -9.54
CA ASN A 424 1.72 19.23 -8.47
C ASN A 424 2.00 18.55 -7.12
N GLU A 425 3.18 17.93 -6.95
CA GLU A 425 3.62 17.42 -5.66
C GLU A 425 4.30 18.52 -4.86
N LEU A 426 4.13 18.46 -3.53
CA LEU A 426 4.87 19.27 -2.56
C LEU A 426 5.66 18.35 -1.64
N ILE A 427 6.96 18.55 -1.57
CA ILE A 427 7.86 17.90 -0.61
C ILE A 427 8.25 18.91 0.45
N ILE A 428 7.98 18.60 1.71
CA ILE A 428 8.34 19.41 2.87
C ILE A 428 9.55 18.76 3.54
N LEU A 429 10.67 19.48 3.55
CA LEU A 429 11.90 19.06 4.23
C LEU A 429 12.05 19.87 5.51
N LYS A 430 11.78 19.23 6.66
CA LYS A 430 12.05 19.78 7.98
C LYS A 430 13.47 19.41 8.37
N PHE A 431 14.30 20.41 8.68
CA PHE A 431 15.62 20.19 9.23
C PHE A 431 15.66 20.59 10.70
N SER A 432 16.12 19.68 11.57
CA SER A 432 16.17 19.87 13.03
C SER A 432 17.32 19.07 13.68
N HIS A 433 17.50 19.13 14.99
CA HIS A 433 18.41 18.23 15.76
C HIS A 433 19.83 18.09 15.19
N TYR A 434 20.47 19.22 14.93
CA TYR A 434 21.78 19.29 14.29
C TYR A 434 22.92 18.69 15.13
N ALA A 435 23.91 18.07 14.51
CA ALA A 435 25.13 17.64 15.20
C ALA A 435 26.41 17.88 14.38
N LYS A 436 27.57 17.88 15.05
CA LYS A 436 28.90 18.00 14.43
C LYS A 436 29.70 16.72 14.61
N ALA A 437 30.38 16.25 13.57
CA ALA A 437 31.26 15.09 13.61
C ALA A 437 32.67 15.40 13.12
N LYS A 438 33.67 14.70 13.67
CA LYS A 438 35.02 14.63 13.10
C LYS A 438 35.07 13.58 11.99
N ARG A 439 35.88 13.83 10.97
CA ARG A 439 36.15 12.89 9.88
C ARG A 439 37.52 12.23 10.03
N HIS A 440 37.62 10.93 9.73
CA HIS A 440 38.88 10.19 9.64
C HIS A 440 38.86 9.32 8.37
N ASN A 441 39.89 9.41 7.51
CA ASN A 441 40.01 8.67 6.25
C ASN A 441 38.73 8.67 5.37
N ASN A 442 38.17 9.86 5.14
CA ASN A 442 36.94 10.08 4.37
C ASN A 442 35.62 9.57 4.99
N SER A 443 35.63 8.97 6.18
CA SER A 443 34.40 8.57 6.91
C SER A 443 34.19 9.43 8.17
N PRO A 444 32.94 9.75 8.52
CA PRO A 444 32.61 10.31 9.83
C PRO A 444 33.05 9.32 10.93
N SER A 445 33.82 9.78 11.91
CA SER A 445 34.38 8.89 12.92
C SER A 445 33.68 9.03 14.27
N THR A 446 33.30 10.25 14.66
CA THR A 446 32.75 10.51 16.01
C THR A 446 31.98 11.83 16.03
N VAL A 447 30.75 11.81 16.55
CA VAL A 447 30.01 13.03 16.88
C VAL A 447 30.67 13.73 18.07
N THR A 448 30.82 15.05 17.98
CA THR A 448 31.57 15.88 18.93
C THR A 448 30.72 16.88 19.70
N GLY A 449 29.46 17.05 19.31
CA GLY A 449 28.52 17.94 19.97
C GLY A 449 27.24 18.13 19.16
N PHE A 450 26.21 18.61 19.86
CA PHE A 450 24.92 18.98 19.29
C PHE A 450 24.83 20.47 19.02
N GLY A 451 23.99 20.84 18.07
CA GLY A 451 23.76 22.21 17.64
C GLY A 451 24.73 22.68 16.55
N TRP A 452 24.23 23.59 15.72
CA TRP A 452 24.97 24.29 14.69
C TRP A 452 24.98 25.78 14.97
N ASP A 453 26.12 26.41 14.75
CA ASP A 453 26.23 27.86 14.85
C ASP A 453 25.63 28.54 13.59
N PRO A 454 25.43 29.87 13.60
CA PRO A 454 24.92 30.57 12.43
C PRO A 454 25.75 30.37 11.15
N ALA A 455 27.07 30.16 11.24
CA ALA A 455 27.90 29.96 10.06
C ALA A 455 27.65 28.58 9.43
N ASP A 456 27.51 27.53 10.25
CA ASP A 456 27.13 26.20 9.78
C ASP A 456 25.76 26.23 9.09
N LYS A 457 24.76 26.88 9.72
CA LYS A 457 23.41 27.03 9.14
C LYS A 457 23.43 27.80 7.82
N ARG A 458 24.26 28.85 7.71
CA ARG A 458 24.41 29.60 6.45
C ARG A 458 24.96 28.71 5.34
N LYS A 459 26.04 27.96 5.61
CA LYS A 459 26.65 27.03 4.66
C LYS A 459 25.68 25.94 4.23
N PHE A 460 24.91 25.40 5.16
CA PHE A 460 23.91 24.39 4.84
C PHE A 460 22.76 24.97 4.00
N ALA A 461 22.28 26.18 4.33
CA ALA A 461 21.29 26.87 3.50
C ALA A 461 21.82 27.11 2.08
N ASP A 462 23.08 27.52 1.91
CA ASP A 462 23.72 27.69 0.61
C ASP A 462 23.84 26.35 -0.14
N PHE A 463 24.22 25.28 0.56
CA PHE A 463 24.24 23.92 0.03
C PHE A 463 22.86 23.49 -0.50
N LEU A 464 21.79 23.71 0.26
CA LEU A 464 20.42 23.40 -0.18
C LEU A 464 20.00 24.24 -1.39
N ARG A 465 20.27 25.55 -1.39
CA ARG A 465 19.96 26.43 -2.54
C ARG A 465 20.67 25.99 -3.81
N ASN A 466 21.97 25.69 -3.70
CA ASN A 466 22.79 25.30 -4.85
C ASN A 466 22.37 23.96 -5.45
N ASN A 467 21.93 23.01 -4.62
CA ASN A 467 21.52 21.70 -5.11
C ASN A 467 20.04 21.63 -5.51
N LEU A 468 19.12 22.29 -4.81
CA LEU A 468 17.69 22.20 -5.11
C LEU A 468 17.21 23.23 -6.15
N GLY A 469 17.87 24.38 -6.24
CA GLY A 469 17.66 25.35 -7.32
C GLY A 469 16.19 25.72 -7.57
N ASP A 470 15.73 25.51 -8.81
CA ASP A 470 14.40 25.91 -9.28
C ASP A 470 13.23 25.06 -8.73
N LEU A 471 13.53 24.01 -7.97
CA LEU A 471 12.55 23.19 -7.25
C LEU A 471 12.05 23.86 -5.97
N LEU A 472 12.81 24.81 -5.42
CA LEU A 472 12.49 25.46 -4.15
C LEU A 472 11.22 26.32 -4.26
N VAL A 473 10.33 26.18 -3.27
CA VAL A 473 9.27 27.15 -3.03
C VAL A 473 9.91 28.49 -2.70
N THR A 474 9.43 29.58 -3.28
CA THR A 474 9.88 30.94 -2.96
C THR A 474 8.69 31.79 -2.55
N ASN A 475 8.90 32.77 -1.67
CA ASN A 475 7.87 33.69 -1.22
C ASN A 475 8.38 35.13 -1.29
N ARG A 476 7.67 35.98 -2.05
CA ARG A 476 7.95 37.42 -2.19
C ARG A 476 6.80 38.28 -1.66
N SER A 477 5.77 37.66 -1.07
CA SER A 477 4.66 38.37 -0.44
C SER A 477 5.01 38.70 1.02
N ASP A 478 4.19 39.56 1.61
CA ASP A 478 4.18 39.88 3.04
C ASP A 478 3.48 38.81 3.91
N ARG A 479 2.73 37.89 3.29
CA ARG A 479 2.07 36.76 3.98
C ARG A 479 3.06 35.64 4.28
N ARG A 480 2.91 34.99 5.44
CA ARG A 480 3.66 33.78 5.82
C ARG A 480 3.26 32.58 4.95
N ILE A 481 4.22 31.70 4.65
CA ILE A 481 3.98 30.53 3.79
C ILE A 481 2.93 29.57 4.39
N GLY A 482 2.85 29.46 5.72
CA GLY A 482 1.83 28.64 6.39
C GLY A 482 0.38 29.07 6.11
N THR A 483 0.16 30.30 5.64
CA THR A 483 -1.18 30.84 5.31
C THR A 483 -1.55 30.70 3.83
N PHE A 484 -0.68 30.10 3.02
CA PHE A 484 -0.93 29.94 1.60
C PHE A 484 -1.88 28.78 1.34
N ARG A 485 -2.75 28.95 0.36
CA ARG A 485 -3.42 27.82 -0.28
C ARG A 485 -2.43 27.01 -1.10
N TYR A 486 -2.75 25.76 -1.36
CA TYR A 486 -1.89 24.84 -2.09
C TYR A 486 -1.59 25.33 -3.51
N ASP A 487 -2.58 25.90 -4.21
CA ASP A 487 -2.39 26.51 -5.52
C ASP A 487 -1.41 27.70 -5.52
N GLU A 488 -1.41 28.51 -4.44
CA GLU A 488 -0.47 29.60 -4.24
C GLU A 488 0.97 29.06 -4.07
N ILE A 489 1.16 27.97 -3.33
CA ILE A 489 2.47 27.30 -3.18
C ILE A 489 2.94 26.73 -4.53
N MET A 490 2.06 26.04 -5.25
CA MET A 490 2.40 25.43 -6.55
C MET A 490 2.70 26.48 -7.64
N ALA A 491 2.18 27.70 -7.49
CA ALA A 491 2.47 28.81 -8.39
C ALA A 491 3.90 29.38 -8.23
N CYS A 492 4.59 29.08 -7.13
CA CYS A 492 5.96 29.56 -6.88
C CYS A 492 6.98 28.79 -7.73
N GLY A 493 7.97 29.47 -8.32
CA GLY A 493 9.05 28.81 -9.08
C GLY A 493 8.59 28.14 -10.38
N ASN A 494 9.23 27.04 -10.78
CA ASN A 494 9.00 26.37 -12.07
C ASN A 494 7.75 25.47 -12.06
N LYS A 495 6.67 25.86 -12.75
CA LYS A 495 5.34 25.20 -12.70
C LYS A 495 5.29 23.77 -13.27
N ASP A 496 6.32 23.34 -13.99
CA ASP A 496 6.35 22.00 -14.60
C ASP A 496 6.97 20.92 -13.69
N LYS A 497 7.33 21.29 -12.45
CA LYS A 497 8.06 20.44 -11.50
C LYS A 497 7.37 20.41 -10.15
N ALA A 498 7.59 19.33 -9.40
CA ALA A 498 7.25 19.30 -7.98
C ALA A 498 7.95 20.43 -7.22
N LYS A 499 7.39 20.83 -6.08
CA LYS A 499 7.92 21.88 -5.23
C LYS A 499 8.56 21.32 -3.98
N ILE A 500 9.61 22.00 -3.52
CA ILE A 500 10.29 21.65 -2.27
C ILE A 500 10.21 22.84 -1.32
N LEU A 501 9.51 22.65 -0.21
CA LEU A 501 9.45 23.59 0.90
C LEU A 501 10.49 23.19 1.95
N VAL A 502 11.58 23.95 2.01
CA VAL A 502 12.64 23.77 3.02
C VAL A 502 12.33 24.62 4.23
N VAL A 503 12.17 23.98 5.39
CA VAL A 503 11.94 24.66 6.68
C VAL A 503 13.02 24.23 7.67
N ILE A 504 13.70 25.21 8.26
CA ILE A 504 14.87 25.00 9.13
C ILE A 504 14.55 25.51 10.53
N ASP A 505 14.67 24.62 11.51
CA ASP A 505 14.51 24.97 12.92
C ASP A 505 15.67 25.83 13.45
N GLY A 506 15.35 26.78 14.33
CA GLY A 506 16.31 27.70 14.94
C GLY A 506 17.14 28.51 13.93
N LEU A 507 16.60 28.76 12.73
CA LEU A 507 17.29 29.51 11.67
C LEU A 507 17.49 30.98 12.09
N PRO A 508 18.68 31.59 12.03
CA PRO A 508 18.86 33.03 12.31
C PRO A 508 18.13 33.94 11.31
N SER A 509 17.70 35.13 11.76
CA SER A 509 16.86 36.04 10.95
C SER A 509 17.60 36.63 9.74
N ASP A 510 18.92 36.73 9.82
CA ASP A 510 19.83 37.19 8.77
C ASP A 510 20.23 36.07 7.78
N ILE A 511 19.78 34.84 8.02
CA ILE A 511 19.94 33.70 7.10
C ILE A 511 18.61 33.32 6.46
N ARG A 512 17.50 33.53 7.19
CA ARG A 512 16.13 33.43 6.67
C ARG A 512 15.98 34.26 5.39
N SER A 513 15.52 33.62 4.32
CA SER A 513 15.38 34.24 2.99
C SER A 513 14.27 33.55 2.18
N PRO A 514 13.00 33.80 2.49
CA PRO A 514 11.86 33.19 1.79
C PRO A 514 11.90 33.43 0.28
N GLU A 515 12.45 34.56 -0.18
CA GLU A 515 12.59 34.93 -1.58
C GLU A 515 13.56 34.03 -2.37
N THR A 516 14.41 33.28 -1.67
CA THR A 516 15.29 32.24 -2.24
C THR A 516 15.00 30.83 -1.68
N GLY A 517 13.88 30.68 -0.97
CA GLY A 517 13.32 29.39 -0.57
C GLY A 517 13.87 28.76 0.70
N ILE A 518 14.46 29.56 1.58
CA ILE A 518 14.88 29.11 2.92
C ILE A 518 13.98 29.75 3.98
N PHE A 519 13.12 28.92 4.57
CA PHE A 519 12.10 29.33 5.52
C PHE A 519 12.46 28.89 6.94
N ARG A 520 12.02 29.66 7.93
CA ARG A 520 12.18 29.36 9.35
C ARG A 520 11.00 28.55 9.86
N TYR A 521 11.31 27.38 10.42
CA TYR A 521 10.38 26.53 11.17
C TYR A 521 10.35 26.93 12.65
N HIS A 522 9.21 26.77 13.31
CA HIS A 522 9.10 26.78 14.77
C HIS A 522 7.99 25.84 15.24
N ASP A 523 8.18 25.25 16.42
CA ASP A 523 7.11 24.53 17.10
C ASP A 523 6.07 25.50 17.67
N TYR A 524 4.82 25.07 17.66
CA TYR A 524 3.66 25.77 18.23
C TYR A 524 3.25 25.12 19.57
N PRO A 525 2.87 25.90 20.60
CA PRO A 525 2.82 27.37 20.63
C PRO A 525 4.22 28.00 20.74
N TYR A 526 4.40 29.14 20.05
CA TYR A 526 5.68 29.86 20.01
C TYR A 526 6.10 30.40 21.39
N ASP A 527 5.13 30.83 22.20
CA ASP A 527 5.31 31.17 23.61
C ASP A 527 4.24 30.42 24.41
N LYS A 528 4.65 29.62 25.39
CA LYS A 528 3.74 28.90 26.28
C LYS A 528 2.81 29.85 27.06
N TYR A 529 3.16 31.14 27.14
CA TYR A 529 2.40 32.17 27.84
C TYR A 529 1.50 33.02 26.91
N ASP A 530 1.64 32.91 25.59
CA ASP A 530 0.72 33.50 24.61
C ASP A 530 0.45 32.50 23.47
N PRO A 531 -0.49 31.56 23.67
CA PRO A 531 -0.79 30.52 22.69
C PRO A 531 -1.38 31.09 21.39
N ASP A 532 -1.90 32.33 21.39
CA ASP A 532 -2.47 32.97 20.19
C ASP A 532 -1.43 33.74 19.36
N PHE A 533 -0.17 33.82 19.83
CA PHE A 533 0.87 34.60 19.17
C PHE A 533 1.69 33.77 18.18
N ILE A 534 1.48 34.03 16.89
CA ILE A 534 2.43 33.62 15.84
C ILE A 534 3.30 34.82 15.48
N SER A 535 4.59 34.74 15.82
CA SER A 535 5.56 35.78 15.50
C SER A 535 5.67 36.00 13.98
N PRO A 536 5.68 37.26 13.50
CA PRO A 536 5.85 37.57 12.07
C PRO A 536 7.21 37.13 11.51
N ASN A 537 8.16 36.79 12.39
CA ASN A 537 9.48 36.29 12.03
C ASN A 537 9.53 34.75 11.88
N VAL A 538 8.39 34.07 11.93
CA VAL A 538 8.25 32.61 11.70
C VAL A 538 7.57 32.41 10.35
N ASP A 539 8.01 31.43 9.56
CA ASP A 539 7.39 31.15 8.25
C ASP A 539 6.33 30.05 8.34
N LEU A 540 6.67 28.96 9.02
CA LEU A 540 5.80 27.81 9.26
C LEU A 540 5.85 27.43 10.74
N CYS A 541 4.71 27.46 11.40
CA CYS A 541 4.55 27.16 12.82
C CYS A 541 3.72 25.87 12.98
N VAL A 542 4.26 24.86 13.66
CA VAL A 542 3.70 23.51 13.64
C VAL A 542 3.59 22.95 15.06
N TYR A 543 2.42 22.41 15.43
CA TYR A 543 2.32 21.65 16.69
C TYR A 543 2.93 20.27 16.47
N ASP A 544 4.03 19.97 17.18
CA ASP A 544 4.84 18.74 17.03
C ASP A 544 5.28 18.23 18.41
N GLU A 545 4.40 17.51 19.11
CA GLU A 545 4.67 16.95 20.45
C GLU A 545 4.39 15.45 20.52
N TYR A 546 5.46 14.64 20.53
CA TYR A 546 5.38 13.19 20.68
C TYR A 546 5.06 12.76 22.14
N SER A 547 4.68 11.49 22.31
CA SER A 547 4.17 10.94 23.58
C SER A 547 5.25 10.48 24.56
N SER A 548 6.48 10.27 24.07
CA SER A 548 7.62 9.79 24.85
C SER A 548 7.37 8.45 25.57
N THR A 549 6.68 7.51 24.92
CA THR A 549 6.40 6.17 25.46
C THR A 549 6.59 5.08 24.40
N ASN A 550 6.92 3.87 24.84
CA ASN A 550 6.96 2.66 24.02
C ASN A 550 5.67 1.82 24.12
N GLU A 551 4.68 2.27 24.88
CA GLU A 551 3.40 1.57 25.02
C GLU A 551 2.35 2.14 24.06
N TYR A 552 1.87 1.31 23.12
CA TYR A 552 0.90 1.70 22.12
C TYR A 552 -0.30 2.46 22.69
N TRP A 553 -0.99 1.90 23.69
CA TRP A 553 -2.22 2.49 24.25
C TRP A 553 -1.96 3.83 24.94
N LYS A 554 -0.76 4.04 25.50
CA LYS A 554 -0.38 5.34 26.10
C LYS A 554 -0.12 6.37 25.01
N MET A 555 0.60 6.00 23.96
CA MET A 555 0.84 6.87 22.81
C MET A 555 -0.47 7.27 22.14
N GLU A 556 -1.34 6.31 21.87
CA GLU A 556 -2.65 6.56 21.25
C GLU A 556 -3.47 7.53 22.11
N ALA A 557 -3.61 7.26 23.41
CA ALA A 557 -4.40 8.12 24.30
C ALA A 557 -3.81 9.54 24.40
N ASP A 558 -2.49 9.67 24.49
CA ASP A 558 -1.79 10.96 24.49
C ASP A 558 -2.03 11.75 23.20
N GLN A 559 -1.80 11.12 22.05
CA GLN A 559 -1.92 11.77 20.75
C GLN A 559 -3.37 12.16 20.44
N PHE A 560 -4.35 11.33 20.78
CA PHE A 560 -5.77 11.70 20.64
C PHE A 560 -6.18 12.81 21.61
N ALA A 561 -5.67 12.82 22.85
CA ALA A 561 -5.94 13.90 23.79
C ALA A 561 -5.38 15.24 23.30
N LYS A 562 -4.16 15.25 22.79
CA LYS A 562 -3.54 16.43 22.17
C LYS A 562 -4.29 16.89 20.93
N MET A 563 -4.79 15.96 20.11
CA MET A 563 -5.52 16.27 18.87
C MET A 563 -6.91 16.82 19.18
N ASP A 564 -7.58 16.30 20.21
CA ASP A 564 -8.91 16.74 20.61
C ASP A 564 -8.89 18.12 21.31
N ASP A 565 -7.73 18.61 21.75
CA ASP A 565 -7.57 19.95 22.36
C ASP A 565 -7.45 21.04 21.28
N PRO A 566 -8.45 21.94 21.15
CA PRO A 566 -8.42 23.01 20.17
C PRO A 566 -7.25 23.99 20.34
N ALA A 567 -6.69 24.12 21.56
CA ALA A 567 -5.56 25.01 21.82
C ALA A 567 -4.30 24.58 21.06
N ASN A 568 -4.16 23.29 20.77
CA ASN A 568 -3.04 22.73 20.00
C ASN A 568 -3.16 22.96 18.49
N HIS A 569 -4.29 23.50 18.02
CA HIS A 569 -4.56 23.70 16.60
C HIS A 569 -4.32 25.12 16.09
N GLY A 570 -3.81 26.04 16.91
CA GLY A 570 -3.57 27.44 16.53
C GLY A 570 -2.41 27.67 15.55
N GLY A 571 -1.50 26.72 15.40
CA GLY A 571 -0.43 26.74 14.39
C GLY A 571 -0.91 26.48 12.96
N ASP A 572 0.00 26.63 11.99
CA ASP A 572 -0.26 26.40 10.56
C ASP A 572 -0.45 24.91 10.21
N MET A 573 0.12 24.02 11.01
CA MET A 573 0.00 22.57 10.86
C MET A 573 -0.09 21.89 12.22
N TYR A 574 -0.68 20.70 12.25
CA TYR A 574 -0.68 19.80 13.41
C TYR A 574 -0.09 18.45 13.02
N VAL A 575 0.90 17.99 13.77
CA VAL A 575 1.52 16.66 13.59
C VAL A 575 0.87 15.69 14.57
N LEU A 576 0.27 14.61 14.05
CA LEU A 576 -0.05 13.44 14.85
C LEU A 576 1.18 12.53 14.86
N SER A 577 1.93 12.54 15.96
CA SER A 577 3.16 11.77 16.12
C SER A 577 2.83 10.33 16.52
N TRP A 578 2.64 9.48 15.51
CA TRP A 578 2.32 8.07 15.66
C TRP A 578 3.58 7.21 15.76
N THR A 579 4.43 7.54 16.73
CA THR A 579 5.75 6.93 16.95
C THR A 579 5.85 6.43 18.39
N LEU A 580 6.52 5.29 18.59
CA LEU A 580 6.79 4.72 19.90
C LEU A 580 8.27 4.87 20.22
N THR A 581 8.58 5.57 21.31
CA THR A 581 9.95 5.89 21.68
C THR A 581 10.49 4.87 22.68
N GLN A 582 11.65 4.31 22.42
CA GLN A 582 12.41 3.56 23.44
C GLN A 582 12.77 4.50 24.61
N SER A 583 12.78 3.99 25.83
CA SER A 583 13.17 4.78 27.02
C SER A 583 14.66 5.18 27.00
N ASP A 584 15.07 6.22 27.74
CA ASP A 584 16.46 6.68 27.85
C ASP A 584 17.45 5.56 28.22
N GLY A 585 17.02 4.62 29.08
CA GLY A 585 17.81 3.44 29.45
C GLY A 585 17.92 2.40 28.32
N GLN A 586 16.94 2.33 27.42
CA GLN A 586 16.95 1.43 26.26
C GLN A 586 17.71 2.03 25.06
N ALA A 587 17.67 3.35 24.89
CA ALA A 587 18.52 4.07 23.95
C ALA A 587 20.04 3.91 24.28
N ALA A 588 20.35 3.59 25.54
CA ALA A 588 21.70 3.37 26.07
C ALA A 588 22.22 1.93 26.02
N LEU A 589 21.34 0.93 25.83
CA LEU A 589 21.70 -0.48 25.93
C LEU A 589 22.21 -1.05 24.60
N SER A 590 23.26 -1.88 24.69
CA SER A 590 23.66 -2.71 23.55
C SER A 590 22.53 -3.67 23.17
N ALA A 591 22.33 -3.89 21.87
CA ALA A 591 21.19 -4.62 21.30
C ALA A 591 20.95 -6.04 21.85
N THR A 592 21.87 -6.62 22.62
CA THR A 592 21.69 -7.90 23.31
C THR A 592 20.71 -7.84 24.49
N HIS A 593 20.24 -6.66 24.88
CA HIS A 593 19.32 -6.47 26.02
C HIS A 593 18.01 -5.76 25.68
N LEU A 594 17.75 -5.48 24.39
CA LEU A 594 16.52 -4.82 23.96
C LEU A 594 15.45 -5.85 23.56
N PRO A 595 14.22 -5.76 24.12
CA PRO A 595 13.15 -6.70 23.78
C PRO A 595 12.55 -6.45 22.39
N GLN A 596 12.61 -5.22 21.87
CA GLN A 596 12.02 -4.81 20.58
C GLN A 596 12.90 -3.73 19.92
N SER A 597 13.05 -3.79 18.59
CA SER A 597 13.67 -2.71 17.80
C SER A 597 12.70 -1.54 17.59
N ILE A 598 13.21 -0.36 17.18
CA ILE A 598 12.35 0.76 16.76
C ILE A 598 11.40 0.31 15.63
N LEU A 599 11.88 -0.48 14.67
CA LEU A 599 11.04 -1.00 13.59
C LEU A 599 9.98 -2.00 14.05
N ASP A 600 10.21 -2.75 15.14
CA ASP A 600 9.19 -3.62 15.72
C ASP A 600 8.10 -2.80 16.44
N LEU A 601 8.50 -1.75 17.15
CA LEU A 601 7.58 -0.78 17.76
C LEU A 601 6.77 -0.04 16.68
N ALA A 602 7.42 0.36 15.58
CA ALA A 602 6.75 0.97 14.44
C ALA A 602 5.75 0.00 13.80
N ARG A 603 6.09 -1.29 13.67
CA ARG A 603 5.15 -2.30 13.15
C ARG A 603 3.92 -2.46 14.04
N GLU A 604 4.11 -2.41 15.36
CA GLU A 604 3.01 -2.42 16.33
C GLU A 604 2.12 -1.19 16.14
N ALA A 605 2.69 0.01 16.23
CA ALA A 605 1.96 1.27 16.08
C ALA A 605 1.25 1.36 14.71
N ASN A 606 1.98 1.16 13.60
CA ASN A 606 1.43 1.28 12.25
C ASN A 606 0.33 0.26 11.97
N GLY A 607 0.38 -0.90 12.63
CA GLY A 607 -0.74 -1.82 12.60
C GLY A 607 -2.04 -1.14 13.05
N HIS A 608 -2.05 -0.21 13.99
CA HIS A 608 -3.31 0.40 14.43
C HIS A 608 -3.74 1.64 13.65
N LEU A 609 -3.00 2.05 12.62
CA LEU A 609 -3.30 3.28 11.87
C LEU A 609 -4.67 3.26 11.18
N GLY A 610 -5.10 2.12 10.63
CA GLY A 610 -6.41 2.02 9.97
C GLY A 610 -7.58 2.33 10.91
N GLU A 611 -7.54 1.81 12.14
CA GLU A 611 -8.54 2.08 13.17
C GLU A 611 -8.44 3.52 13.70
N ALA A 612 -7.22 4.00 13.93
CA ALA A 612 -6.98 5.37 14.35
C ALA A 612 -7.52 6.39 13.35
N VAL A 613 -7.23 6.22 12.06
CA VAL A 613 -7.75 7.06 10.97
C VAL A 613 -9.27 6.97 10.88
N GLY A 614 -9.86 5.78 11.05
CA GLY A 614 -11.31 5.62 11.13
C GLY A 614 -11.94 6.53 12.19
N ARG A 615 -11.38 6.54 13.41
CA ARG A 615 -11.84 7.42 14.50
C ARG A 615 -11.57 8.90 14.22
N ILE A 616 -10.40 9.26 13.66
CA ILE A 616 -10.10 10.65 13.25
C ILE A 616 -11.16 11.14 12.26
N MET A 617 -11.53 10.31 11.29
CA MET A 617 -12.52 10.68 10.27
C MET A 617 -13.93 10.92 10.83
N GLU A 618 -14.25 10.45 12.03
CA GLU A 618 -15.50 10.73 12.75
C GLU A 618 -15.47 12.08 13.50
N LYS A 619 -14.27 12.63 13.74
CA LYS A 619 -14.08 13.91 14.44
C LYS A 619 -14.36 15.11 13.54
N ASN A 620 -14.44 16.28 14.18
CA ASN A 620 -14.48 17.56 13.48
C ASN A 620 -13.19 17.75 12.66
N LYS A 621 -13.34 18.04 11.36
CA LYS A 621 -12.21 18.27 10.44
C LYS A 621 -11.23 19.34 10.88
N LYS A 622 -11.68 20.33 11.66
CA LYS A 622 -10.79 21.38 12.20
C LYS A 622 -9.74 20.85 13.17
N LEU A 623 -9.98 19.65 13.73
CA LEU A 623 -9.09 18.97 14.66
C LEU A 623 -8.28 17.85 13.98
N TRP A 624 -8.46 17.65 12.67
CA TRP A 624 -7.69 16.64 11.97
C TRP A 624 -6.20 17.02 11.92
N PRO A 625 -5.31 16.03 11.89
CA PRO A 625 -3.90 16.31 11.71
C PRO A 625 -3.62 16.79 10.30
N SER A 626 -2.61 17.64 10.15
CA SER A 626 -2.04 18.02 8.86
C SER A 626 -0.94 17.05 8.44
N VAL A 627 -0.29 16.38 9.39
CA VAL A 627 0.72 15.35 9.13
C VAL A 627 0.40 14.09 9.94
N LEU A 628 0.32 12.94 9.26
CA LEU A 628 0.35 11.64 9.90
C LEU A 628 1.80 11.15 9.91
N TYR A 629 2.44 11.26 11.06
CA TYR A 629 3.89 11.17 11.19
C TYR A 629 4.31 9.86 11.86
N VAL A 630 5.05 9.02 11.14
CA VAL A 630 5.29 7.62 11.52
C VAL A 630 6.76 7.21 11.42
N ASP A 631 7.13 6.18 12.17
CA ASP A 631 8.27 5.33 11.87
C ASP A 631 7.88 4.27 10.85
N ASN A 632 8.84 3.76 10.08
CA ASN A 632 8.66 2.73 9.05
C ASN A 632 7.50 3.03 8.09
N VAL A 633 7.57 4.19 7.41
CA VAL A 633 6.55 4.60 6.44
C VAL A 633 6.45 3.57 5.33
N ASP A 634 5.23 3.22 4.98
CA ASP A 634 4.91 2.34 3.88
C ASP A 634 3.70 2.88 3.11
N PRO A 635 3.39 2.29 1.94
CA PRO A 635 2.27 2.72 1.12
C PRO A 635 0.89 2.86 1.79
N SER A 636 0.62 2.07 2.83
CA SER A 636 -0.66 2.09 3.51
C SER A 636 -0.92 3.43 4.22
N VAL A 637 0.13 4.07 4.73
CA VAL A 637 0.05 5.37 5.43
C VAL A 637 -0.46 6.45 4.48
N ALA A 638 0.06 6.46 3.25
CA ALA A 638 -0.37 7.38 2.21
C ALA A 638 -1.79 7.11 1.73
N SER A 639 -2.15 5.84 1.55
CA SER A 639 -3.52 5.45 1.20
C SER A 639 -4.54 5.95 2.23
N LEU A 640 -4.21 5.88 3.52
CA LEU A 640 -5.04 6.41 4.60
C LEU A 640 -5.15 7.95 4.56
N CYS A 641 -4.06 8.65 4.26
CA CYS A 641 -4.06 10.10 4.10
C CYS A 641 -4.89 10.55 2.90
N GLU A 642 -4.77 9.86 1.77
CA GLU A 642 -5.54 10.13 0.56
C GLU A 642 -7.05 9.95 0.80
N LEU A 643 -7.44 8.91 1.55
CA LEU A 643 -8.83 8.70 1.95
C LEU A 643 -9.39 9.89 2.75
N MET A 644 -8.59 10.47 3.65
CA MET A 644 -8.99 11.67 4.40
C MET A 644 -9.12 12.90 3.49
N VAL A 645 -8.22 13.07 2.51
CA VAL A 645 -8.25 14.18 1.55
C VAL A 645 -9.53 14.19 0.72
N GLN A 646 -10.00 13.02 0.28
CA GLN A 646 -11.17 12.87 -0.60
C GLN A 646 -12.51 13.00 0.13
N LYS A 647 -12.53 13.00 1.47
CA LYS A 647 -13.78 13.17 2.23
C LYS A 647 -14.26 14.63 2.11
N PRO A 648 -15.52 14.89 1.69
CA PRO A 648 -16.09 16.24 1.56
C PRO A 648 -16.19 16.95 2.91
#